data_AF-A0A6N9JW04-F1
#
_entry.id   AF-A0A6N9JW04-F1
#
_cell.length_a   1.000
_cell.length_b   1.000
_cell.length_c   1.000
_cell.angle_alpha   90.00
_cell.angle_beta   90.00
_cell.angle_gamma   90.00
#
_symmetry.space_group_name_H-M   'P 1'
#
loop_
_entity.id
_entity.type
_entity.pdbx_description
1 polymer ?
#
loop_
_entity_poly.entity_id
_entity_poly.type
_entity_poly.pdbx_seq_one_letter_code
_entity_poly.pdbx_strand_id
1 'polypeptide(L)'
;MEDILLIEPAYKNKYPPIGLMKIAYFHRYIMHDYVRFAKGRLPEGLENKKWDRVYVTTLFTFEWENTKKALQYALSVVKPGGKVFTGGILATLRPEWIAKEFPTVINNTGLLNHEGTLGLKGEECIDTLPLDYGILDDIKDEYKYPAEDAYFTYMTRGCGMNCTFCAVKTLEPTYEPYVSISDSIKRIDKEFGPKRDLLLMDNNVLRSPKFDQIIDEIKALGFEKGATFVNPKTGKTVVRHVDFNQGLDAFLLNEHKAQRLGELAIKPARIAFDHIEDEDVYVRAITLCARAGIDHMSNYLLYNGEDFTGKGHSYHADTPEDLFYRMHLTMELGENLTEELGRKIAIFSFPMRYIPLDNDQRGFIGANWNAKYLRALQCMLIPTQGKGIQGRSFFEADFGKTAEDFVMYLAMPERLLNKRGHFVERKDEPKFEREIRYTQWSENRHLIDTWMKYYSMFEKDTVLEYIGCNRFSVETLDKIENEELKKLYFLYLTPSATIRVFSDCTEDTKRIISTFILEELPFMYSRIVETILSSKPGYKVIAGILENFGEKVCTDLLKKIDLFSGHDNDKLTMLIKANKSKRLVDFDFSLLQFIPYFHVSNLLSKQEEQIIMNSAYELKEAPIRKILLLHLDELKDVLIKTNGAQPGDTQIISVIEEQIKELYHQISIFEL
;
A
#
# COMPACT_ATOMS: atom_id res chain seq x y z
N MET A 1 6.28 -44.25 6.56
CA MET A 1 7.03 -43.00 6.40
C MET A 1 6.76 -42.50 5.00
N GLU A 2 5.95 -41.44 4.93
CA GLU A 2 5.56 -40.74 3.71
C GLU A 2 6.24 -39.37 3.63
N ASP A 3 6.36 -38.83 2.42
CA ASP A 3 6.79 -37.46 2.16
C ASP A 3 5.60 -36.50 2.17
N ILE A 4 5.55 -35.61 3.15
CA ILE A 4 4.47 -34.66 3.40
C ILE A 4 4.93 -33.22 3.10
N LEU A 5 4.19 -32.53 2.25
CA LEU A 5 4.39 -31.10 1.98
C LEU A 5 3.24 -30.28 2.55
N LEU A 6 3.59 -29.24 3.30
CA LEU A 6 2.65 -28.26 3.84
C LEU A 6 2.87 -26.93 3.11
N ILE A 7 1.81 -26.35 2.57
CA ILE A 7 1.88 -25.11 1.78
C ILE A 7 0.97 -24.08 2.41
N GLU A 8 1.57 -23.00 2.88
CA GLU A 8 0.86 -21.73 3.04
C GLU A 8 0.99 -20.95 1.73
N PRO A 9 -0.09 -20.49 1.09
CA PRO A 9 0.02 -19.61 -0.05
C PRO A 9 0.82 -18.33 0.28
N ALA A 10 1.28 -17.61 -0.74
CA ALA A 10 2.14 -16.43 -0.59
C ALA A 10 1.41 -15.17 -0.04
N TYR A 11 0.64 -15.36 1.03
CA TYR A 11 -0.06 -14.32 1.77
C TYR A 11 0.91 -13.39 2.50
N LYS A 12 0.51 -12.13 2.68
CA LYS A 12 1.19 -11.17 3.55
C LYS A 12 0.53 -11.19 4.93
N ASN A 13 0.93 -12.10 5.81
CA ASN A 13 0.30 -12.34 7.11
C ASN A 13 1.30 -12.33 8.27
N LYS A 14 0.84 -11.87 9.45
CA LYS A 14 1.70 -11.71 10.64
C LYS A 14 1.85 -12.99 11.47
N TYR A 15 0.90 -13.92 11.35
CA TYR A 15 0.79 -15.12 12.19
C TYR A 15 1.12 -16.38 11.38
N PRO A 16 1.81 -17.36 11.98
CA PRO A 16 2.08 -18.63 11.32
C PRO A 16 0.79 -19.45 11.12
N PRO A 17 0.77 -20.41 10.18
CA PRO A 17 -0.42 -21.20 9.87
C PRO A 17 -0.67 -22.29 10.93
N ILE A 18 -1.37 -21.92 12.01
CA ILE A 18 -1.65 -22.78 13.17
C ILE A 18 -2.17 -24.17 12.77
N GLY A 19 -3.11 -24.24 11.81
CA GLY A 19 -3.66 -25.52 11.33
C GLY A 19 -2.59 -26.43 10.70
N LEU A 20 -1.68 -25.87 9.90
CA LEU A 20 -0.58 -26.64 9.31
C LEU A 20 0.45 -27.06 10.37
N MET A 21 0.69 -26.24 11.40
CA MET A 21 1.59 -26.60 12.50
C MET A 21 1.08 -27.81 13.30
N LYS A 22 -0.24 -27.96 13.45
CA LYS A 22 -0.83 -29.17 14.08
C LYS A 22 -0.75 -30.39 13.19
N ILE A 23 -1.02 -30.23 11.89
CA ILE A 23 -0.85 -31.30 10.89
C ILE A 23 0.61 -31.76 10.82
N ALA A 24 1.56 -30.81 10.86
CA ALA A 24 2.98 -31.10 10.92
C ALA A 24 3.34 -31.97 12.13
N TYR A 25 2.83 -31.60 13.30
CA TYR A 25 3.06 -32.36 14.53
C TYR A 25 2.56 -33.80 14.39
N PHE A 26 1.33 -33.97 13.92
CA PHE A 26 0.73 -35.28 13.67
C PHE A 26 1.62 -36.14 12.77
N HIS A 27 2.01 -35.62 11.61
CA HIS A 27 2.83 -36.39 10.67
C HIS A 27 4.22 -36.69 11.23
N ARG A 28 4.90 -35.71 11.83
CA ARG A 28 6.29 -35.85 12.25
C ARG A 28 6.46 -36.71 13.50
N TYR A 29 5.62 -36.51 14.52
CA TYR A 29 5.82 -37.11 15.85
C TYR A 29 4.93 -38.32 16.12
N ILE A 30 3.77 -38.44 15.45
CA ILE A 30 2.85 -39.57 15.64
C ILE A 30 3.01 -40.57 14.49
N MET A 31 2.97 -40.11 13.24
CA MET A 31 3.10 -40.99 12.07
C MET A 31 4.54 -41.29 11.67
N HIS A 32 5.51 -40.52 12.19
CA HIS A 32 6.93 -40.59 11.83
C HIS A 32 7.17 -40.43 10.33
N ASP A 33 6.44 -39.49 9.71
CA ASP A 33 6.57 -39.09 8.31
C ASP A 33 7.61 -37.96 8.15
N TYR A 34 8.12 -37.81 6.92
CA TYR A 34 8.96 -36.67 6.56
C TYR A 34 8.07 -35.46 6.26
N VAL A 35 8.26 -34.35 6.97
CA VAL A 35 7.43 -33.14 6.83
C VAL A 35 8.30 -31.97 6.40
N ARG A 36 7.88 -31.28 5.33
CA ARG A 36 8.44 -30.01 4.87
C ARG A 36 7.36 -28.95 4.75
N PHE A 37 7.66 -27.74 5.18
CA PHE A 37 6.81 -26.57 4.99
C PHE A 37 7.37 -25.61 3.92
N ALA A 38 6.46 -24.98 3.19
CA ALA A 38 6.75 -23.97 2.18
C ALA A 38 5.73 -22.83 2.26
N LYS A 39 6.20 -21.60 2.06
CA LYS A 39 5.35 -20.42 1.89
C LYS A 39 5.38 -20.00 0.43
N GLY A 40 4.27 -20.22 -0.28
CA GLY A 40 4.17 -20.05 -1.72
C GLY A 40 4.63 -21.30 -2.47
N ARG A 41 5.93 -21.47 -2.64
CA ARG A 41 6.54 -22.60 -3.39
C ARG A 41 7.74 -23.17 -2.66
N LEU A 42 8.17 -24.36 -3.04
CA LEU A 42 9.43 -24.93 -2.55
C LEU A 42 10.63 -24.09 -3.04
N PRO A 43 11.72 -24.05 -2.26
CA PRO A 43 12.95 -23.39 -2.66
C PRO A 43 13.63 -24.10 -3.84
N GLU A 44 14.62 -23.41 -4.41
CA GLU A 44 15.41 -23.93 -5.53
C GLU A 44 16.10 -25.25 -5.17
N GLY A 45 16.03 -26.23 -6.06
CA GLY A 45 16.60 -27.58 -5.90
C GLY A 45 15.62 -28.64 -5.37
N LEU A 46 14.44 -28.25 -4.89
CA LEU A 46 13.39 -29.17 -4.44
C LEU A 46 12.16 -29.22 -5.38
N GLU A 47 12.15 -28.49 -6.49
CA GLU A 47 10.98 -28.33 -7.36
C GLU A 47 10.56 -29.63 -8.05
N ASN A 48 11.52 -30.53 -8.27
CA ASN A 48 11.27 -31.82 -8.90
C ASN A 48 10.89 -32.91 -7.90
N LYS A 49 11.01 -32.67 -6.59
CA LYS A 49 10.60 -33.64 -5.57
C LYS A 49 9.07 -33.81 -5.62
N LYS A 50 8.63 -35.07 -5.66
CA LYS A 50 7.20 -35.43 -5.59
C LYS A 50 6.84 -35.88 -4.18
N TRP A 51 5.61 -35.58 -3.76
CA TRP A 51 5.13 -35.77 -2.38
C TRP A 51 3.96 -36.73 -2.32
N ASP A 52 3.88 -37.57 -1.28
CA ASP A 52 2.78 -38.52 -1.09
C ASP A 52 1.49 -37.78 -0.72
N ARG A 53 1.60 -36.75 0.13
CA ARG A 53 0.50 -35.84 0.48
C ARG A 53 0.94 -34.39 0.47
N VAL A 54 0.06 -33.53 0.00
CA VAL A 54 0.25 -32.07 0.03
C VAL A 54 -0.95 -31.43 0.73
N TYR A 55 -0.70 -30.59 1.74
CA TYR A 55 -1.73 -29.84 2.47
C TYR A 55 -1.61 -28.36 2.14
N VAL A 56 -2.70 -27.75 1.70
CA VAL A 56 -2.76 -26.30 1.43
C VAL A 56 -3.72 -25.65 2.41
N THR A 57 -3.24 -24.67 3.19
CA THR A 57 -4.13 -23.88 4.05
C THR A 57 -4.75 -22.72 3.26
N THR A 58 -5.94 -22.32 3.65
CA THR A 58 -6.66 -21.18 3.07
C THR A 58 -6.94 -20.11 4.12
N LEU A 59 -6.79 -18.84 3.74
CA LEU A 59 -7.20 -17.68 4.55
C LEU A 59 -8.56 -17.14 4.05
N PHE A 60 -8.80 -15.84 4.19
CA PHE A 60 -10.04 -15.17 3.78
C PHE A 60 -10.37 -15.38 2.29
N THR A 61 -11.65 -15.27 1.96
CA THR A 61 -12.20 -15.48 0.62
C THR A 61 -11.60 -14.56 -0.43
N PHE A 62 -11.25 -13.33 -0.07
CA PHE A 62 -10.59 -12.38 -0.97
C PHE A 62 -9.13 -12.74 -1.34
N GLU A 63 -8.57 -13.81 -0.78
CA GLU A 63 -7.26 -14.37 -1.15
C GLU A 63 -7.39 -15.54 -2.14
N TRP A 64 -8.55 -15.66 -2.82
CA TRP A 64 -8.86 -16.79 -3.70
C TRP A 64 -7.81 -16.99 -4.79
N GLU A 65 -7.36 -15.94 -5.46
CA GLU A 65 -6.34 -16.03 -6.52
C GLU A 65 -5.01 -16.63 -6.05
N ASN A 66 -4.57 -16.27 -4.84
CA ASN A 66 -3.36 -16.84 -4.24
C ASN A 66 -3.57 -18.31 -3.87
N THR A 67 -4.77 -18.65 -3.41
CA THR A 67 -5.18 -20.02 -3.08
C THR A 67 -5.20 -20.91 -4.32
N LYS A 68 -5.76 -20.44 -5.44
CA LYS A 68 -5.75 -21.17 -6.72
C LYS A 68 -4.34 -21.50 -7.18
N LYS A 69 -3.43 -20.51 -7.15
CA LYS A 69 -2.03 -20.71 -7.53
C LYS A 69 -1.34 -21.76 -6.65
N ALA A 70 -1.62 -21.78 -5.35
CA ALA A 70 -1.07 -22.78 -4.44
C ALA A 70 -1.64 -24.18 -4.67
N LEU A 71 -2.95 -24.32 -4.91
CA LEU A 71 -3.58 -25.61 -5.22
C LEU A 71 -3.11 -26.18 -6.56
N GLN A 72 -2.98 -25.34 -7.60
CA GLN A 72 -2.39 -25.74 -8.87
C GLN A 72 -0.95 -26.23 -8.70
N TYR A 73 -0.16 -25.54 -7.87
CA TYR A 73 1.20 -25.97 -7.55
C TYR A 73 1.23 -27.27 -6.74
N ALA A 74 0.34 -27.43 -5.75
CA ALA A 74 0.22 -28.66 -4.97
C ALA A 74 -0.07 -29.88 -5.87
N LEU A 75 -0.99 -29.73 -6.83
CA LEU A 75 -1.31 -30.77 -7.82
C LEU A 75 -0.14 -31.07 -8.77
N SER A 76 0.74 -30.11 -9.03
CA SER A 76 1.91 -30.36 -9.88
C SER A 76 3.03 -31.09 -9.16
N VAL A 77 3.11 -31.01 -7.83
CA VAL A 77 4.17 -31.64 -7.01
C VAL A 77 3.73 -32.90 -6.27
N VAL A 78 2.44 -33.25 -6.26
CA VAL A 78 1.97 -34.52 -5.71
C VAL A 78 2.39 -35.71 -6.60
N LYS A 79 2.70 -36.86 -6.00
CA LYS A 79 2.99 -38.11 -6.72
C LYS A 79 1.74 -38.61 -7.47
N PRO A 80 1.90 -39.37 -8.57
CA PRO A 80 0.77 -40.12 -9.14
C PRO A 80 0.10 -41.01 -8.08
N GLY A 81 -1.21 -40.84 -7.88
CA GLY A 81 -1.96 -41.53 -6.82
C GLY A 81 -1.83 -40.93 -5.41
N GLY A 82 -1.00 -39.91 -5.23
CA GLY A 82 -0.93 -39.12 -4.00
C GLY A 82 -2.15 -38.20 -3.84
N LYS A 83 -2.27 -37.57 -2.65
CA LYS A 83 -3.46 -36.79 -2.28
C LYS A 83 -3.11 -35.33 -2.00
N VAL A 84 -3.95 -34.42 -2.48
CA VAL A 84 -3.91 -33.00 -2.12
C VAL A 84 -5.09 -32.68 -1.23
N PHE A 85 -4.81 -32.12 -0.06
CA PHE A 85 -5.79 -31.68 0.92
C PHE A 85 -5.81 -30.16 0.97
N THR A 86 -6.98 -29.60 1.23
CA THR A 86 -7.13 -28.18 1.56
C THR A 86 -8.05 -28.00 2.76
N GLY A 87 -7.88 -26.89 3.49
CA GLY A 87 -8.64 -26.55 4.68
C GLY A 87 -8.43 -25.10 5.11
N GLY A 88 -9.16 -24.64 6.12
CA GLY A 88 -9.09 -23.25 6.61
C GLY A 88 -10.32 -22.41 6.28
N ILE A 89 -10.18 -21.08 6.32
CA ILE A 89 -11.31 -20.14 6.33
C ILE A 89 -12.08 -20.21 5.01
N LEU A 90 -11.45 -19.92 3.87
CA LEU A 90 -12.10 -19.97 2.55
C LEU A 90 -12.60 -21.38 2.23
N ALA A 91 -11.79 -22.41 2.50
CA ALA A 91 -12.18 -23.81 2.29
C ALA A 91 -13.51 -24.18 2.99
N THR A 92 -13.74 -23.62 4.18
CA THR A 92 -14.97 -23.82 4.96
C THR A 92 -16.11 -22.92 4.51
N LEU A 93 -15.83 -21.65 4.19
CA LEU A 93 -16.86 -20.69 3.81
C LEU A 93 -17.37 -20.91 2.39
N ARG A 94 -16.49 -21.32 1.46
CA ARG A 94 -16.75 -21.45 0.01
C ARG A 94 -16.34 -22.83 -0.53
N PRO A 95 -16.86 -23.94 0.04
CA PRO A 95 -16.48 -25.29 -0.40
C PRO A 95 -16.83 -25.56 -1.86
N GLU A 96 -17.87 -24.91 -2.39
CA GLU A 96 -18.31 -25.05 -3.77
C GLU A 96 -17.30 -24.48 -4.78
N TRP A 97 -16.50 -23.49 -4.39
CA TRP A 97 -15.43 -22.95 -5.24
C TRP A 97 -14.31 -23.97 -5.43
N ILE A 98 -13.89 -24.60 -4.33
CA ILE A 98 -12.89 -25.67 -4.36
C ILE A 98 -13.39 -26.84 -5.20
N ALA A 99 -14.61 -27.32 -4.95
CA ALA A 99 -15.17 -28.47 -5.66
C ALA A 99 -15.27 -28.23 -7.18
N LYS A 100 -15.60 -27.00 -7.59
CA LYS A 100 -15.74 -26.63 -9.01
C LYS A 100 -14.38 -26.55 -9.72
N GLU A 101 -13.39 -25.87 -9.14
CA GLU A 101 -12.10 -25.62 -9.80
C GLU A 101 -11.08 -26.74 -9.59
N PHE A 102 -11.18 -27.47 -8.48
CA PHE A 102 -10.23 -28.50 -8.07
C PHE A 102 -10.96 -29.77 -7.58
N PRO A 103 -11.70 -30.47 -8.46
CA PRO A 103 -12.55 -31.60 -8.06
C PRO A 103 -11.79 -32.80 -7.48
N THR A 104 -10.48 -32.87 -7.68
CA THR A 104 -9.61 -33.93 -7.14
C THR A 104 -8.97 -33.56 -5.80
N VAL A 105 -9.09 -32.31 -5.36
CA VAL A 105 -8.58 -31.86 -4.06
C VAL A 105 -9.57 -32.22 -2.96
N ILE A 106 -9.07 -32.82 -1.89
CA ILE A 106 -9.86 -33.19 -0.72
C ILE A 106 -10.07 -31.94 0.14
N ASN A 107 -11.26 -31.38 0.12
CA ASN A 107 -11.63 -30.21 0.91
C ASN A 107 -12.10 -30.60 2.31
N ASN A 108 -11.39 -30.15 3.34
CA ASN A 108 -11.74 -30.37 4.75
C ASN A 108 -12.36 -29.08 5.30
N THR A 109 -13.68 -29.09 5.47
CA THR A 109 -14.43 -27.96 6.01
C THR A 109 -14.53 -28.03 7.53
N GLY A 110 -14.54 -26.88 8.19
CA GLY A 110 -14.67 -26.78 9.64
C GLY A 110 -13.37 -27.08 10.37
N LEU A 111 -13.50 -27.60 11.60
CA LEU A 111 -12.39 -27.84 12.51
C LEU A 111 -11.90 -29.29 12.41
N LEU A 112 -10.62 -29.52 12.69
CA LEU A 112 -10.02 -30.85 12.83
C LEU A 112 -10.18 -31.39 14.27
N ASN A 113 -11.36 -31.17 14.87
CA ASN A 113 -11.64 -31.40 16.30
C ASN A 113 -12.25 -32.78 16.60
N HIS A 114 -12.24 -33.69 15.62
CA HIS A 114 -12.69 -35.07 15.77
C HIS A 114 -11.65 -36.05 15.19
N GLU A 115 -11.60 -37.26 15.75
CA GLU A 115 -10.76 -38.34 15.25
C GLU A 115 -11.13 -38.69 13.79
N GLY A 116 -10.14 -38.91 12.93
CA GLY A 116 -10.36 -39.32 11.54
C GLY A 116 -10.92 -38.24 10.60
N THR A 117 -10.83 -36.95 10.95
CA THR A 117 -11.35 -35.85 10.11
C THR A 117 -10.67 -35.79 8.73
N LEU A 118 -9.37 -36.04 8.65
CA LEU A 118 -8.62 -36.15 7.39
C LEU A 118 -8.75 -37.54 6.73
N GLY A 119 -9.43 -38.49 7.39
CA GLY A 119 -9.61 -39.85 6.92
C GLY A 119 -8.31 -40.67 6.90
N LEU A 120 -7.35 -40.35 7.78
CA LEU A 120 -6.08 -41.05 7.86
C LEU A 120 -6.09 -42.15 8.93
N LYS A 121 -5.36 -43.24 8.66
CA LYS A 121 -5.26 -44.35 9.62
C LYS A 121 -4.42 -43.92 10.83
N GLY A 122 -4.97 -44.09 12.04
CA GLY A 122 -4.30 -43.69 13.28
C GLY A 122 -4.35 -42.19 13.53
N GLU A 123 -5.22 -41.46 12.81
CA GLU A 123 -5.44 -40.04 13.02
C GLU A 123 -6.10 -39.79 14.37
N GLU A 124 -5.40 -39.09 15.26
CA GLU A 124 -5.96 -38.56 16.51
C GLU A 124 -6.71 -37.24 16.26
N CYS A 125 -7.28 -36.65 17.32
CA CYS A 125 -7.85 -35.30 17.22
C CYS A 125 -6.76 -34.25 17.00
N ILE A 126 -6.50 -33.92 15.74
CA ILE A 126 -5.41 -33.01 15.32
C ILE A 126 -5.51 -31.66 16.01
N ASP A 127 -6.72 -31.14 16.21
CA ASP A 127 -6.93 -29.85 16.84
C ASP A 127 -6.46 -29.80 18.32
N THR A 128 -6.30 -30.93 19.00
CA THR A 128 -5.77 -30.98 20.37
C THR A 128 -4.25 -31.14 20.44
N LEU A 129 -3.59 -31.33 19.30
CA LEU A 129 -2.15 -31.57 19.25
C LEU A 129 -1.35 -30.27 19.48
N PRO A 130 -0.12 -30.38 20.02
CA PRO A 130 0.82 -29.27 20.08
C PRO A 130 1.15 -28.71 18.69
N LEU A 131 1.59 -27.45 18.64
CA LEU A 131 2.06 -26.85 17.40
C LEU A 131 3.52 -27.24 17.14
N ASP A 132 3.82 -27.74 15.94
CA ASP A 132 5.20 -27.95 15.51
C ASP A 132 5.81 -26.62 15.04
N TYR A 133 6.56 -25.96 15.92
CA TYR A 133 7.30 -24.73 15.58
C TYR A 133 8.49 -24.98 14.67
N GLY A 134 8.99 -26.22 14.59
CA GLY A 134 10.15 -26.57 13.77
C GLY A 134 9.90 -26.38 12.28
N ILE A 135 8.65 -26.40 11.82
CA ILE A 135 8.35 -26.11 10.41
C ILE A 135 8.66 -24.65 10.02
N LEU A 136 8.70 -23.72 10.98
CA LEU A 136 9.03 -22.33 10.68
C LEU A 136 10.50 -22.15 10.27
N ASP A 137 11.38 -23.06 10.72
CA ASP A 137 12.79 -23.07 10.33
C ASP A 137 12.98 -23.43 8.85
N ASP A 138 12.00 -24.08 8.21
CA ASP A 138 12.06 -24.45 6.79
C ASP A 138 12.08 -23.23 5.85
N ILE A 139 11.56 -22.09 6.32
CA ILE A 139 11.39 -20.86 5.53
C ILE A 139 12.06 -19.64 6.17
N LYS A 140 12.85 -19.81 7.24
CA LYS A 140 13.42 -18.70 8.03
C LYS A 140 14.25 -17.69 7.22
N ASP A 141 14.86 -18.15 6.13
CA ASP A 141 15.69 -17.32 5.25
C ASP A 141 14.84 -16.56 4.20
N GLU A 142 13.59 -16.98 3.99
CA GLU A 142 12.64 -16.38 3.05
C GLU A 142 11.63 -15.47 3.75
N TYR A 143 11.13 -15.90 4.91
CA TYR A 143 10.10 -15.19 5.66
C TYR A 143 10.17 -15.48 7.15
N LYS A 144 10.07 -14.41 7.95
CA LYS A 144 10.02 -14.47 9.40
C LYS A 144 8.70 -13.88 9.89
N TYR A 145 7.88 -14.66 10.59
CA TYR A 145 6.60 -14.16 11.09
C TYR A 145 6.87 -13.18 12.25
N PRO A 146 6.32 -11.95 12.23
CA PRO A 146 6.51 -10.98 13.30
C PRO A 146 6.14 -11.49 14.70
N ALA A 147 5.19 -12.43 14.79
CA ALA A 147 4.69 -12.98 16.05
C ALA A 147 5.24 -14.37 16.42
N GLU A 148 6.25 -14.90 15.72
CA GLU A 148 6.69 -16.31 15.88
C GLU A 148 7.15 -16.73 17.29
N ASP A 149 7.57 -15.76 18.13
CA ASP A 149 8.01 -16.00 19.52
C ASP A 149 6.84 -15.88 20.54
N ALA A 150 5.75 -16.59 20.24
CA ALA A 150 4.58 -16.67 21.09
C ALA A 150 3.97 -18.08 21.06
N TYR A 151 3.37 -18.51 22.17
CA TYR A 151 2.42 -19.62 22.15
C TYR A 151 1.15 -19.17 21.43
N PHE A 152 0.75 -19.89 20.38
CA PHE A 152 -0.52 -19.68 19.71
C PHE A 152 -1.51 -20.75 20.16
N THR A 153 -2.55 -20.35 20.88
CA THR A 153 -3.53 -21.29 21.40
C THR A 153 -4.89 -20.61 21.56
N TYR A 154 -5.86 -21.33 22.10
CA TYR A 154 -7.16 -20.82 22.50
C TYR A 154 -7.59 -21.54 23.78
N MET A 155 -8.35 -20.85 24.63
CA MET A 155 -8.93 -21.43 25.84
C MET A 155 -10.46 -21.53 25.77
N THR A 156 -11.05 -21.01 24.71
CA THR A 156 -12.46 -21.08 24.35
C THR A 156 -12.59 -21.13 22.83
N ARG A 157 -13.69 -21.70 22.35
CA ARG A 157 -14.02 -21.75 20.92
C ARG A 157 -15.45 -21.37 20.63
N GLY A 158 -15.70 -20.91 19.41
CA GLY A 158 -16.98 -20.39 18.95
C GLY A 158 -17.37 -19.06 19.60
N CYS A 159 -18.45 -18.47 19.11
CA CYS A 159 -19.06 -17.27 19.67
C CYS A 159 -20.58 -17.37 19.59
N GLY A 160 -21.28 -16.91 20.63
CA GLY A 160 -22.75 -16.95 20.70
C GLY A 160 -23.44 -15.67 20.25
N MET A 161 -22.71 -14.66 19.76
CA MET A 161 -23.27 -13.34 19.42
C MET A 161 -23.97 -13.27 18.07
N ASN A 162 -23.81 -14.30 17.22
CA ASN A 162 -24.52 -14.46 15.94
C ASN A 162 -24.49 -13.25 15.00
N CYS A 163 -23.42 -12.44 15.03
CA CYS A 163 -23.27 -11.29 14.15
C CYS A 163 -23.31 -11.73 12.68
N THR A 164 -24.14 -11.11 11.85
CA THR A 164 -24.37 -11.55 10.46
C THR A 164 -23.13 -11.45 9.58
N PHE A 165 -22.27 -10.45 9.82
CA PHE A 165 -21.00 -10.26 9.10
C PHE A 165 -19.90 -11.26 9.50
N CYS A 166 -20.05 -11.96 10.62
CA CYS A 166 -18.97 -12.73 11.24
C CYS A 166 -18.95 -14.19 10.75
N ALA A 167 -17.77 -14.68 10.37
CA ALA A 167 -17.58 -16.06 9.92
C ALA A 167 -17.63 -17.11 11.05
N VAL A 168 -17.48 -16.69 12.31
CA VAL A 168 -17.30 -17.60 13.46
C VAL A 168 -18.46 -18.59 13.60
N LYS A 169 -19.71 -18.18 13.38
CA LYS A 169 -20.87 -19.08 13.47
C LYS A 169 -20.81 -20.26 12.48
N THR A 170 -20.07 -20.10 11.38
CA THR A 170 -19.87 -21.13 10.36
C THR A 170 -18.59 -21.92 10.63
N LEU A 171 -17.51 -21.25 11.02
CA LEU A 171 -16.21 -21.89 11.29
C LEU A 171 -16.22 -22.70 12.59
N GLU A 172 -16.85 -22.16 13.63
CA GLU A 172 -16.89 -22.68 15.00
C GLU A 172 -18.33 -22.56 15.57
N PRO A 173 -19.27 -23.38 15.07
CA PRO A 173 -20.70 -23.24 15.38
C PRO A 173 -21.06 -23.57 16.83
N THR A 174 -20.23 -24.34 17.52
CA THR A 174 -20.46 -24.75 18.91
C THR A 174 -19.53 -23.98 19.84
N TYR A 175 -20.10 -23.38 20.89
CA TYR A 175 -19.30 -22.69 21.90
C TYR A 175 -18.70 -23.67 22.89
N GLU A 176 -17.37 -23.74 22.93
CA GLU A 176 -16.63 -24.49 23.93
C GLU A 176 -16.17 -23.52 25.04
N PRO A 177 -16.64 -23.69 26.29
CA PRO A 177 -16.42 -22.70 27.34
C PRO A 177 -15.02 -22.76 27.95
N TYR A 178 -14.27 -23.85 27.78
CA TYR A 178 -12.96 -23.99 28.40
C TYR A 178 -12.15 -25.13 27.76
N VAL A 179 -10.94 -24.80 27.34
CA VAL A 179 -9.89 -25.71 26.89
C VAL A 179 -8.64 -25.40 27.70
N SER A 180 -8.13 -26.39 28.44
CA SER A 180 -6.86 -26.24 29.17
C SER A 180 -5.69 -26.26 28.19
N ILE A 181 -4.70 -25.40 28.42
CA ILE A 181 -3.52 -25.25 27.57
C ILE A 181 -2.23 -25.72 28.26
N SER A 182 -2.32 -26.08 29.54
CA SER A 182 -1.18 -26.45 30.37
C SER A 182 -0.35 -27.58 29.79
N ASP A 183 -0.99 -28.67 29.35
CA ASP A 183 -0.26 -29.83 28.82
C ASP A 183 0.33 -29.56 27.42
N SER A 184 -0.38 -28.79 26.59
CA SER A 184 0.12 -28.36 25.29
C SER A 184 1.36 -27.48 25.43
N ILE A 185 1.37 -26.51 26.36
CA ILE A 185 2.54 -25.67 26.63
C ILE A 185 3.72 -26.50 27.15
N LYS A 186 3.50 -27.41 28.11
CA LYS A 186 4.56 -28.30 28.61
C LYS A 186 5.20 -29.12 27.50
N ARG A 187 4.40 -29.63 26.55
CA ARG A 187 4.91 -30.37 25.38
C ARG A 187 5.70 -29.46 24.45
N ILE A 188 5.18 -28.26 24.15
CA ILE A 188 5.88 -27.27 23.31
C ILE A 188 7.23 -26.90 23.94
N ASP A 189 7.28 -26.67 25.26
CA ASP A 189 8.51 -26.32 25.96
C ASP A 189 9.56 -27.42 25.87
N LYS A 190 9.12 -28.68 26.03
CA LYS A 190 9.98 -29.85 25.95
C LYS A 190 10.59 -30.02 24.56
N GLU A 191 9.83 -29.77 23.51
CA GLU A 191 10.23 -30.08 22.12
C GLU A 191 10.84 -28.90 21.38
N PHE A 192 10.29 -27.70 21.57
CA PHE A 192 10.63 -26.49 20.79
C PHE A 192 11.18 -25.35 21.65
N GLY A 193 11.32 -25.58 22.95
CA GLY A 193 11.73 -24.57 23.93
C GLY A 193 10.64 -23.55 24.24
N PRO A 194 10.78 -22.83 25.36
CA PRO A 194 9.77 -21.90 25.84
C PRO A 194 9.64 -20.69 24.92
N LYS A 195 8.42 -20.16 24.80
CA LYS A 195 8.11 -18.95 24.02
C LYS A 195 7.90 -17.75 24.94
N ARG A 196 8.20 -16.56 24.42
CA ARG A 196 8.09 -15.32 25.20
C ARG A 196 6.63 -15.00 25.56
N ASP A 197 5.77 -14.86 24.56
CA ASP A 197 4.41 -14.33 24.73
C ASP A 197 3.32 -15.41 24.63
N LEU A 198 2.11 -15.10 25.06
CA LEU A 198 0.91 -15.92 24.91
C LEU A 198 -0.11 -15.17 24.05
N LEU A 199 -0.47 -15.75 22.90
CA LEU A 199 -1.38 -15.16 21.94
C LEU A 199 -2.58 -16.08 21.74
N LEU A 200 -3.73 -15.62 22.25
CA LEU A 200 -4.97 -16.36 22.38
C LEU A 200 -5.92 -16.02 21.23
N MET A 201 -6.33 -17.05 20.49
CA MET A 201 -7.23 -16.96 19.33
C MET A 201 -8.70 -17.19 19.68
N ASP A 202 -9.04 -17.06 20.96
CA ASP A 202 -10.38 -17.17 21.50
C ASP A 202 -11.36 -16.22 20.81
N ASN A 203 -12.41 -16.75 20.19
CA ASN A 203 -13.42 -15.92 19.53
C ASN A 203 -14.20 -15.01 20.51
N ASN A 204 -14.43 -15.45 21.75
CA ASN A 204 -15.04 -14.63 22.80
C ASN A 204 -14.79 -15.20 24.22
N VAL A 205 -13.61 -14.98 24.78
CA VAL A 205 -13.23 -15.50 26.11
C VAL A 205 -14.16 -15.01 27.24
N LEU A 206 -14.69 -13.79 27.13
CA LEU A 206 -15.52 -13.18 28.16
C LEU A 206 -16.89 -13.86 28.28
N ARG A 207 -17.30 -14.66 27.30
CA ARG A 207 -18.53 -15.45 27.38
C ARG A 207 -18.40 -16.68 28.29
N SER A 208 -17.18 -17.08 28.64
CA SER A 208 -16.96 -18.31 29.40
C SER A 208 -17.55 -18.22 30.81
N PRO A 209 -18.36 -19.20 31.25
CA PRO A 209 -18.71 -19.34 32.66
C PRO A 209 -17.53 -19.79 33.53
N LYS A 210 -16.41 -20.21 32.90
CA LYS A 210 -15.15 -20.63 33.54
C LYS A 210 -14.07 -19.56 33.39
N PHE A 211 -14.46 -18.30 33.23
CA PHE A 211 -13.53 -17.20 33.01
C PHE A 211 -12.44 -17.10 34.08
N ASP A 212 -12.79 -17.24 35.37
CA ASP A 212 -11.79 -17.17 36.44
C ASP A 212 -10.78 -18.31 36.38
N GLN A 213 -11.25 -19.52 36.05
CA GLN A 213 -10.39 -20.69 35.85
C GLN A 213 -9.40 -20.46 34.70
N ILE A 214 -9.84 -19.81 33.61
CA ILE A 214 -8.96 -19.43 32.48
C ILE A 214 -7.86 -18.48 32.96
N ILE A 215 -8.24 -17.42 33.69
CA ILE A 215 -7.28 -16.44 34.21
C ILE A 215 -6.28 -17.08 35.17
N ASP A 216 -6.75 -17.95 36.09
CA ASP A 216 -5.89 -18.63 37.05
C ASP A 216 -4.89 -19.58 36.37
N GLU A 217 -5.32 -20.31 35.33
CA GLU A 217 -4.43 -21.16 34.55
C GLU A 217 -3.36 -20.35 33.81
N ILE A 218 -3.74 -19.23 33.17
CA ILE A 218 -2.78 -18.33 32.49
C ILE A 218 -1.73 -17.82 33.49
N LYS A 219 -2.15 -17.42 34.70
CA LYS A 219 -1.23 -16.99 35.76
C LYS A 219 -0.32 -18.12 36.20
N ALA A 220 -0.85 -19.32 36.42
CA ALA A 220 -0.07 -20.50 36.80
C ALA A 220 0.99 -20.88 35.76
N LEU A 221 0.78 -20.52 34.49
CA LEU A 221 1.73 -20.69 33.37
C LEU A 221 2.76 -19.54 33.28
N GLY A 222 2.77 -18.62 34.24
CA GLY A 222 3.76 -17.54 34.34
C GLY A 222 3.45 -16.37 33.41
N PHE A 223 2.17 -16.04 33.21
CA PHE A 223 1.72 -14.88 32.43
C PHE A 223 0.91 -13.87 33.26
N GLU A 224 1.11 -13.88 34.58
CA GLU A 224 0.59 -12.85 35.48
C GLU A 224 1.22 -11.47 35.22
N LYS A 225 0.60 -10.41 35.75
CA LYS A 225 1.05 -9.03 35.60
C LYS A 225 2.51 -8.88 36.02
N GLY A 226 3.32 -8.32 35.12
CA GLY A 226 4.76 -8.11 35.35
C GLY A 226 5.63 -9.34 35.13
N ALA A 227 5.07 -10.47 34.65
CA ALA A 227 5.84 -11.65 34.31
C ALA A 227 6.96 -11.35 33.30
N THR A 228 8.11 -12.01 33.49
CA THR A 228 9.29 -11.87 32.63
C THR A 228 9.70 -13.21 32.03
N PHE A 229 10.44 -13.14 30.93
CA PHE A 229 11.00 -14.27 30.20
C PHE A 229 12.49 -14.04 30.01
N VAL A 230 13.29 -15.03 30.38
CA VAL A 230 14.74 -15.04 30.11
C VAL A 230 14.97 -15.78 28.81
N ASN A 231 15.44 -15.06 27.80
CA ASN A 231 15.67 -15.66 26.48
C ASN A 231 16.80 -16.70 26.58
N PRO A 232 16.55 -17.98 26.29
CA PRO A 232 17.53 -19.05 26.50
C PRO A 232 18.75 -18.93 25.59
N LYS A 233 18.64 -18.25 24.44
CA LYS A 233 19.73 -18.05 23.48
C LYS A 233 20.63 -16.86 23.85
N THR A 234 20.08 -15.81 24.48
CA THR A 234 20.79 -14.54 24.70
C THR A 234 20.98 -14.17 26.17
N GLY A 235 20.32 -14.86 27.09
CA GLY A 235 20.30 -14.56 28.53
C GLY A 235 19.58 -13.26 28.90
N LYS A 236 19.00 -12.54 27.93
CA LYS A 236 18.30 -11.27 28.18
C LYS A 236 16.93 -11.51 28.80
N THR A 237 16.63 -10.79 29.87
CA THR A 237 15.31 -10.75 30.49
C THR A 237 14.43 -9.71 29.80
N VAL A 238 13.23 -10.11 29.39
CA VAL A 238 12.22 -9.26 28.76
C VAL A 238 10.85 -9.50 29.41
N VAL A 239 9.92 -8.55 29.27
CA VAL A 239 8.55 -8.70 29.78
C VAL A 239 7.75 -9.63 28.86
N ARG A 240 6.90 -10.49 29.43
CA ARG A 240 5.95 -11.33 28.68
C ARG A 240 4.66 -10.56 28.41
N HIS A 241 3.94 -10.94 27.38
CA HIS A 241 2.63 -10.40 27.09
C HIS A 241 1.58 -11.48 26.88
N VAL A 242 0.35 -11.17 27.29
CA VAL A 242 -0.87 -11.90 26.92
C VAL A 242 -1.66 -11.04 25.94
N ASP A 243 -2.08 -11.63 24.82
CA ASP A 243 -2.90 -10.97 23.80
C ASP A 243 -4.11 -11.85 23.44
N PHE A 244 -5.32 -11.42 23.84
CA PHE A 244 -6.58 -11.97 23.33
C PHE A 244 -6.85 -11.38 21.94
N ASN A 245 -6.28 -12.02 20.92
CA ASN A 245 -6.07 -11.40 19.62
C ASN A 245 -7.36 -11.16 18.82
N GLN A 246 -8.37 -12.01 18.98
CA GLN A 246 -9.67 -11.84 18.30
C GLN A 246 -10.53 -10.73 18.91
N GLY A 247 -10.10 -10.14 20.04
CA GLY A 247 -10.84 -9.08 20.71
C GLY A 247 -11.66 -9.57 21.90
N LEU A 248 -11.94 -8.63 22.78
CA LEU A 248 -12.79 -8.75 23.95
C LEU A 248 -14.11 -8.03 23.66
N ASP A 249 -15.20 -8.68 24.02
CA ASP A 249 -16.54 -8.17 23.80
C ASP A 249 -16.92 -7.12 24.86
N ALA A 250 -17.08 -5.86 24.45
CA ALA A 250 -17.42 -4.76 25.33
C ALA A 250 -18.74 -4.96 26.10
N PHE A 251 -19.70 -5.70 25.53
CA PHE A 251 -20.98 -6.00 26.20
C PHE A 251 -20.82 -6.96 27.37
N LEU A 252 -19.84 -7.86 27.29
CA LEU A 252 -19.59 -8.87 28.31
C LEU A 252 -18.57 -8.43 29.34
N LEU A 253 -17.93 -7.26 29.15
CA LEU A 253 -16.96 -6.72 30.08
C LEU A 253 -17.65 -5.98 31.23
N ASN A 254 -17.43 -6.49 32.44
CA ASN A 254 -17.90 -5.91 33.69
C ASN A 254 -16.71 -5.69 34.65
N GLU A 255 -16.97 -5.07 35.80
CA GLU A 255 -15.92 -4.73 36.76
C GLU A 255 -15.09 -5.94 37.20
N HIS A 256 -15.76 -7.04 37.56
CA HIS A 256 -15.09 -8.28 37.95
C HIS A 256 -14.16 -8.79 36.85
N LYS A 257 -14.65 -8.91 35.61
CA LYS A 257 -13.83 -9.38 34.49
C LYS A 257 -12.67 -8.44 34.18
N ALA A 258 -12.88 -7.13 34.25
CA ALA A 258 -11.81 -6.15 34.05
C ALA A 258 -10.72 -6.30 35.12
N GLN A 259 -11.09 -6.46 36.39
CA GLN A 259 -10.14 -6.73 37.49
C GLN A 259 -9.33 -7.99 37.23
N ARG A 260 -9.99 -9.10 36.89
CA ARG A 260 -9.34 -10.38 36.58
C ARG A 260 -8.40 -10.30 35.37
N LEU A 261 -8.78 -9.57 34.31
CA LEU A 261 -7.87 -9.29 33.18
C LEU A 261 -6.66 -8.46 33.62
N GLY A 262 -6.83 -7.51 34.53
CA GLY A 262 -5.78 -6.67 35.09
C GLY A 262 -4.72 -7.43 35.90
N GLU A 263 -4.98 -8.70 36.25
CA GLU A 263 -4.02 -9.61 36.89
C GLU A 263 -3.05 -10.27 35.89
N LEU A 264 -3.30 -10.15 34.59
CA LEU A 264 -2.45 -10.73 33.55
C LEU A 264 -1.41 -9.72 33.06
N ALA A 265 -0.36 -10.21 32.41
CA ALA A 265 0.53 -9.39 31.59
C ALA A 265 -0.14 -8.97 30.26
N ILE A 266 -1.40 -8.55 30.29
CA ILE A 266 -2.19 -8.25 29.09
C ILE A 266 -1.64 -7.01 28.36
N LYS A 267 -1.31 -7.16 27.08
CA LYS A 267 -0.82 -6.05 26.24
C LYS A 267 -0.90 -6.37 24.73
N PRO A 268 -1.80 -5.70 23.98
CA PRO A 268 -2.89 -4.85 24.45
C PRO A 268 -4.09 -5.67 24.94
N ALA A 269 -4.97 -5.05 25.74
CA ALA A 269 -6.36 -5.50 25.83
C ALA A 269 -7.15 -4.96 24.62
N ARG A 270 -7.58 -5.85 23.73
CA ARG A 270 -8.27 -5.48 22.49
C ARG A 270 -9.78 -5.45 22.74
N ILE A 271 -10.43 -4.31 22.63
CA ILE A 271 -11.89 -4.18 22.84
C ILE A 271 -12.53 -3.76 21.53
N ALA A 272 -13.48 -4.54 21.02
CA ALA A 272 -14.13 -4.22 19.74
C ALA A 272 -15.00 -2.96 19.84
N PHE A 273 -14.91 -2.07 18.85
CA PHE A 273 -15.77 -0.89 18.69
C PHE A 273 -16.19 -0.74 17.22
N ASP A 274 -16.74 -1.82 16.68
CA ASP A 274 -16.97 -1.95 15.25
C ASP A 274 -18.06 -1.02 14.71
N HIS A 275 -18.94 -0.47 15.57
CA HIS A 275 -20.08 0.36 15.19
C HIS A 275 -20.31 1.48 16.20
N ILE A 276 -20.82 2.64 15.75
CA ILE A 276 -20.94 3.83 16.59
C ILE A 276 -22.00 3.64 17.69
N GLU A 277 -23.02 2.84 17.43
CA GLU A 277 -24.11 2.51 18.36
C GLU A 277 -23.62 1.76 19.60
N ASP A 278 -22.41 1.18 19.56
CA ASP A 278 -21.76 0.54 20.71
C ASP A 278 -21.00 1.55 21.60
N GLU A 279 -21.10 2.87 21.38
CA GLU A 279 -20.33 3.93 22.07
C GLU A 279 -20.35 3.81 23.60
N ASP A 280 -21.53 3.87 24.23
CA ASP A 280 -21.66 3.82 25.70
C ASP A 280 -21.06 2.53 26.28
N VAL A 281 -21.24 1.43 25.56
CA VAL A 281 -20.75 0.11 25.93
C VAL A 281 -19.22 0.08 25.85
N TYR A 282 -18.65 0.65 24.80
CA TYR A 282 -17.22 0.76 24.59
C TYR A 282 -16.56 1.67 25.64
N VAL A 283 -17.09 2.87 25.87
CA VAL A 283 -16.57 3.83 26.86
C VAL A 283 -16.55 3.20 28.25
N ARG A 284 -17.65 2.55 28.65
CA ARG A 284 -17.72 1.80 29.91
C ARG A 284 -16.63 0.72 29.98
N ALA A 285 -16.50 -0.08 28.94
CA ALA A 285 -15.57 -1.20 28.91
C ALA A 285 -14.11 -0.74 29.06
N ILE A 286 -13.70 0.25 28.27
CA ILE A 286 -12.36 0.86 28.35
C ILE A 286 -12.10 1.45 29.74
N THR A 287 -13.07 2.18 30.30
CA THR A 287 -12.94 2.80 31.63
C THR A 287 -12.74 1.75 32.72
N LEU A 288 -13.49 0.63 32.67
CA LEU A 288 -13.33 -0.48 33.60
C LEU A 288 -11.94 -1.12 33.49
N CYS A 289 -11.45 -1.39 32.27
CA CYS A 289 -10.10 -1.89 32.05
C CYS A 289 -9.03 -0.93 32.57
N ALA A 290 -9.16 0.37 32.27
CA ALA A 290 -8.25 1.39 32.74
C ALA A 290 -8.19 1.39 34.27
N ARG A 291 -9.34 1.46 34.97
CA ARG A 291 -9.41 1.44 36.43
C ARG A 291 -8.88 0.14 37.06
N ALA A 292 -9.00 -0.98 36.35
CA ALA A 292 -8.41 -2.27 36.75
C ALA A 292 -6.88 -2.34 36.56
N GLY A 293 -6.23 -1.27 36.10
CA GLY A 293 -4.77 -1.21 35.94
C GLY A 293 -4.28 -1.79 34.61
N ILE A 294 -5.11 -1.75 33.56
CA ILE A 294 -4.72 -2.07 32.18
C ILE A 294 -4.41 -0.77 31.45
N ASP A 295 -3.15 -0.58 31.10
CA ASP A 295 -2.61 0.71 30.64
C ASP A 295 -2.48 0.76 29.12
N HIS A 296 -2.52 -0.41 28.48
CA HIS A 296 -2.36 -0.59 27.05
C HIS A 296 -3.59 -1.32 26.50
N MET A 297 -4.42 -0.58 25.78
CA MET A 297 -5.62 -1.07 25.13
C MET A 297 -5.57 -0.77 23.63
N SER A 298 -6.41 -1.45 22.88
CA SER A 298 -6.64 -1.14 21.48
C SER A 298 -8.07 -1.48 21.10
N ASN A 299 -8.52 -0.98 19.96
CA ASN A 299 -9.84 -1.28 19.45
C ASN A 299 -9.80 -1.62 17.97
N TYR A 300 -10.57 -2.65 17.63
CA TYR A 300 -10.91 -2.95 16.25
C TYR A 300 -12.07 -2.03 15.84
N LEU A 301 -11.90 -1.37 14.68
CA LEU A 301 -12.89 -0.48 14.09
C LEU A 301 -13.21 -0.99 12.69
N LEU A 302 -14.33 -1.67 12.52
CA LEU A 302 -14.83 -1.99 11.19
C LEU A 302 -15.34 -0.71 10.50
N TYR A 303 -14.93 -0.48 9.25
CA TYR A 303 -15.48 0.60 8.43
C TYR A 303 -15.96 0.06 7.08
N ASN A 304 -16.75 0.83 6.34
CA ASN A 304 -17.30 0.43 5.04
C ASN A 304 -18.27 -0.77 5.17
N GLY A 305 -18.90 -0.90 6.34
CA GLY A 305 -19.92 -1.91 6.67
C GLY A 305 -21.28 -1.61 6.04
N GLU A 306 -22.07 -2.65 5.84
CA GLU A 306 -23.49 -2.57 5.46
C GLU A 306 -24.37 -2.64 6.72
N ASP A 307 -25.66 -2.33 6.55
CA ASP A 307 -26.66 -2.59 7.58
C ASP A 307 -26.59 -4.06 8.01
N PHE A 308 -26.58 -4.31 9.32
CA PHE A 308 -26.47 -5.68 9.80
C PHE A 308 -27.09 -5.85 11.20
N THR A 309 -27.27 -7.11 11.61
CA THR A 309 -27.77 -7.46 12.94
C THR A 309 -26.78 -8.36 13.68
N GLY A 310 -26.63 -8.14 14.97
CA GLY A 310 -25.69 -8.90 15.80
C GLY A 310 -25.80 -8.50 17.26
N LYS A 311 -25.37 -9.37 18.18
CA LYS A 311 -25.41 -9.09 19.63
C LYS A 311 -26.81 -8.69 20.15
N GLY A 312 -27.89 -9.06 19.45
CA GLY A 312 -29.26 -8.66 19.78
C GLY A 312 -29.67 -7.24 19.34
N HIS A 313 -28.84 -6.55 18.54
CA HIS A 313 -29.06 -5.18 18.07
C HIS A 313 -29.04 -5.12 16.53
N SER A 314 -29.58 -4.03 16.00
CA SER A 314 -29.46 -3.63 14.60
C SER A 314 -28.48 -2.48 14.51
N TYR A 315 -27.67 -2.49 13.47
CA TYR A 315 -26.63 -1.50 13.21
C TYR A 315 -26.79 -0.95 11.80
N HIS A 316 -26.61 0.36 11.63
CA HIS A 316 -26.71 1.00 10.32
C HIS A 316 -25.42 0.84 9.51
N ALA A 317 -25.55 0.99 8.18
CA ALA A 317 -24.42 0.99 7.26
C ALA A 317 -23.43 2.11 7.60
N ASP A 318 -22.18 1.74 7.89
CA ASP A 318 -21.14 2.64 8.39
C ASP A 318 -20.89 3.83 7.45
N THR A 319 -20.86 5.04 8.00
CA THR A 319 -20.48 6.26 7.29
C THR A 319 -19.01 6.65 7.56
N PRO A 320 -18.37 7.44 6.69
CA PRO A 320 -17.07 8.05 7.01
C PRO A 320 -17.07 8.82 8.34
N GLU A 321 -18.15 9.54 8.63
CA GLU A 321 -18.36 10.30 9.84
C GLU A 321 -18.37 9.37 11.08
N ASP A 322 -19.03 8.21 11.02
CA ASP A 322 -19.02 7.21 12.09
C ASP A 322 -17.62 6.70 12.40
N LEU A 323 -16.80 6.42 11.37
CA LEU A 323 -15.41 6.03 11.57
C LEU A 323 -14.61 7.14 12.26
N PHE A 324 -14.79 8.40 11.83
CA PHE A 324 -14.13 9.55 12.46
C PHE A 324 -14.49 9.64 13.95
N TYR A 325 -15.78 9.61 14.28
CA TYR A 325 -16.24 9.74 15.67
C TYR A 325 -15.68 8.64 16.55
N ARG A 326 -15.66 7.39 16.08
CA ARG A 326 -15.11 6.27 16.86
C ARG A 326 -13.61 6.42 17.12
N MET A 327 -12.84 6.90 16.14
CA MET A 327 -11.41 7.15 16.31
C MET A 327 -11.15 8.35 17.23
N HIS A 328 -11.89 9.44 17.05
CA HIS A 328 -11.78 10.66 17.85
C HIS A 328 -12.15 10.39 19.30
N LEU A 329 -13.31 9.79 19.57
CA LEU A 329 -13.75 9.39 20.91
C LEU A 329 -12.71 8.54 21.62
N THR A 330 -12.15 7.53 20.94
CA THR A 330 -11.12 6.66 21.52
C THR A 330 -9.88 7.42 21.96
N MET A 331 -9.44 8.39 21.16
CA MET A 331 -8.30 9.25 21.47
C MET A 331 -8.60 10.12 22.69
N GLU A 332 -9.74 10.81 22.71
CA GLU A 332 -10.13 11.68 23.83
C GLU A 332 -10.32 10.90 25.12
N LEU A 333 -10.92 9.72 25.05
CA LEU A 333 -11.09 8.83 26.19
C LEU A 333 -9.73 8.44 26.80
N GLY A 334 -8.72 8.16 25.97
CA GLY A 334 -7.37 7.88 26.45
C GLY A 334 -6.70 9.07 27.14
N GLU A 335 -6.91 10.29 26.63
CA GLU A 335 -6.39 11.53 27.23
C GLU A 335 -7.07 11.81 28.57
N ASN A 336 -8.41 11.78 28.61
CA ASN A 336 -9.21 12.02 29.80
C ASN A 336 -8.88 11.02 30.91
N LEU A 337 -8.77 9.72 30.58
CA LEU A 337 -8.40 8.69 31.56
C LEU A 337 -6.95 8.83 32.03
N THR A 338 -6.05 9.33 31.18
CA THR A 338 -4.66 9.60 31.58
C THR A 338 -4.60 10.70 32.63
N GLU A 339 -5.39 11.77 32.43
CA GLU A 339 -5.50 12.87 33.38
C GLU A 339 -6.19 12.43 34.67
N GLU A 340 -7.35 11.75 34.58
CA GLU A 340 -8.13 11.26 35.71
C GLU A 340 -7.32 10.32 36.62
N LEU A 341 -6.59 9.36 36.02
CA LEU A 341 -5.90 8.30 36.75
C LEU A 341 -4.45 8.64 37.12
N GLY A 342 -3.92 9.79 36.65
CA GLY A 342 -2.56 10.22 36.93
C GLY A 342 -1.46 9.33 36.34
N ARG A 343 -1.78 8.52 35.32
CA ARG A 343 -0.84 7.62 34.64
C ARG A 343 -1.24 7.41 33.18
N LYS A 344 -0.28 7.14 32.31
CA LYS A 344 -0.50 7.04 30.86
C LYS A 344 -1.43 5.87 30.51
N ILE A 345 -2.58 6.19 29.92
CA ILE A 345 -3.50 5.25 29.29
C ILE A 345 -3.29 5.34 27.78
N ALA A 346 -2.77 4.27 27.18
CA ALA A 346 -2.54 4.19 25.74
C ALA A 346 -3.63 3.34 25.09
N ILE A 347 -4.46 3.99 24.25
CA ILE A 347 -5.47 3.33 23.43
C ILE A 347 -5.15 3.65 21.97
N PHE A 348 -5.11 2.61 21.13
CA PHE A 348 -4.87 2.76 19.70
C PHE A 348 -5.92 2.06 18.85
N SER A 349 -6.37 2.78 17.82
CA SER A 349 -7.43 2.32 16.92
C SER A 349 -6.87 1.57 15.72
N PHE A 350 -7.51 0.46 15.35
CA PHE A 350 -7.26 -0.32 14.14
C PHE A 350 -8.45 -0.30 13.18
N PRO A 351 -8.52 0.68 12.27
CA PRO A 351 -9.48 0.66 11.17
C PRO A 351 -9.26 -0.53 10.24
N MET A 352 -10.30 -1.34 10.06
CA MET A 352 -10.33 -2.51 9.19
C MET A 352 -11.48 -2.36 8.21
N ARG A 353 -11.17 -2.48 6.91
CA ARG A 353 -12.21 -2.43 5.88
C ARG A 353 -13.07 -3.69 5.98
N TYR A 354 -14.38 -3.51 6.07
CA TYR A 354 -15.34 -4.59 5.89
C TYR A 354 -15.27 -5.13 4.47
N ILE A 355 -15.16 -6.46 4.37
CA ILE A 355 -15.29 -7.21 3.14
C ILE A 355 -16.28 -8.34 3.41
N PRO A 356 -17.38 -8.45 2.63
CA PRO A 356 -18.32 -9.55 2.73
C PRO A 356 -17.64 -10.91 2.62
N LEU A 357 -18.16 -11.89 3.35
CA LEU A 357 -17.59 -13.24 3.41
C LEU A 357 -17.59 -13.93 2.05
N ASP A 358 -18.47 -13.54 1.13
CA ASP A 358 -18.63 -14.12 -0.19
C ASP A 358 -17.81 -13.44 -1.30
N ASN A 359 -17.07 -12.37 -0.99
CA ASN A 359 -16.24 -11.68 -1.97
C ASN A 359 -14.90 -12.38 -2.19
N ASP A 360 -14.54 -12.59 -3.47
CA ASP A 360 -13.25 -13.15 -3.91
C ASP A 360 -12.15 -12.08 -4.06
N GLN A 361 -12.49 -10.80 -3.86
CA GLN A 361 -11.57 -9.66 -3.99
C GLN A 361 -11.81 -8.60 -2.91
N ARG A 362 -10.78 -7.80 -2.60
CA ARG A 362 -10.82 -6.70 -1.62
C ARG A 362 -11.53 -5.43 -2.13
N GLY A 363 -12.34 -5.55 -3.17
CA GLY A 363 -12.93 -4.42 -3.90
C GLY A 363 -14.24 -3.87 -3.33
N PHE A 364 -14.80 -4.48 -2.28
CA PHE A 364 -16.14 -4.15 -1.77
C PHE A 364 -16.29 -2.70 -1.32
N ILE A 365 -17.29 -1.99 -1.86
CA ILE A 365 -17.63 -0.62 -1.48
C ILE A 365 -19.00 -0.69 -0.80
N GLY A 366 -19.06 -0.25 0.45
CA GLY A 366 -20.30 -0.23 1.23
C GLY A 366 -21.20 0.94 0.86
N ALA A 367 -22.47 0.89 1.27
CA ALA A 367 -23.53 1.82 0.87
C ALA A 367 -23.18 3.30 1.01
N ASN A 368 -22.50 3.70 2.09
CA ASN A 368 -22.15 5.09 2.37
C ASN A 368 -20.71 5.48 2.00
N TRP A 369 -20.02 4.60 1.27
CA TRP A 369 -18.63 4.77 0.86
C TRP A 369 -18.48 4.82 -0.65
N ASN A 370 -17.34 5.31 -1.12
CA ASN A 370 -16.99 5.32 -2.54
C ASN A 370 -15.49 5.00 -2.71
N ALA A 371 -15.08 4.70 -3.95
CA ALA A 371 -13.70 4.30 -4.24
C ALA A 371 -12.69 5.39 -3.87
N LYS A 372 -13.07 6.67 -3.99
CA LYS A 372 -12.24 7.82 -3.65
C LYS A 372 -11.95 7.89 -2.15
N TYR A 373 -12.99 7.76 -1.33
CA TYR A 373 -12.88 7.79 0.13
C TYR A 373 -12.07 6.62 0.64
N LEU A 374 -12.34 5.41 0.14
CA LEU A 374 -11.60 4.21 0.53
C LEU A 374 -10.12 4.30 0.14
N ARG A 375 -9.81 4.92 -1.01
CA ARG A 375 -8.43 5.16 -1.42
C ARG A 375 -7.74 6.19 -0.53
N ALA A 376 -8.40 7.30 -0.22
CA ALA A 376 -7.85 8.33 0.64
C ALA A 376 -7.57 7.80 2.05
N LEU A 377 -8.51 7.06 2.64
CA LEU A 377 -8.33 6.44 3.95
C LEU A 377 -7.15 5.46 3.94
N GLN A 378 -6.98 4.64 2.90
CA GLN A 378 -5.79 3.79 2.77
C GLN A 378 -4.49 4.61 2.79
N CYS A 379 -4.47 5.77 2.13
CA CYS A 379 -3.30 6.65 2.14
C CYS A 379 -3.03 7.25 3.54
N MET A 380 -4.07 7.66 4.28
CA MET A 380 -3.97 8.14 5.67
C MET A 380 -3.49 7.04 6.64
N LEU A 381 -3.83 5.77 6.38
CA LEU A 381 -3.40 4.68 7.26
C LEU A 381 -1.93 4.27 7.07
N ILE A 382 -1.26 4.65 5.97
CA ILE A 382 0.14 4.26 5.69
C ILE A 382 1.12 4.72 6.78
N PRO A 383 1.13 6.00 7.21
CA PRO A 383 2.01 6.49 8.28
C PRO A 383 1.90 5.72 9.60
N THR A 384 0.76 5.11 9.89
CA THR A 384 0.57 4.30 11.12
C THR A 384 1.40 3.01 11.11
N GLN A 385 1.86 2.55 9.94
CA GLN A 385 2.58 1.28 9.75
C GLN A 385 1.87 0.07 10.39
N GLY A 386 0.54 0.13 10.51
CA GLY A 386 -0.25 -0.92 11.16
C GLY A 386 0.00 -1.05 12.66
N LYS A 387 0.50 0.01 13.31
CA LYS A 387 0.61 0.14 14.78
C LYS A 387 -0.65 0.72 15.42
N GLY A 388 -1.59 1.19 14.59
CA GLY A 388 -2.82 1.87 15.02
C GLY A 388 -2.65 3.37 15.19
N ILE A 389 -3.76 4.06 15.38
CA ILE A 389 -3.83 5.52 15.50
C ILE A 389 -3.78 5.89 16.99
N GLN A 390 -2.85 6.77 17.38
CA GLN A 390 -2.70 7.22 18.76
C GLN A 390 -2.26 8.69 18.82
N GLY A 391 -2.85 9.46 19.75
CA GLY A 391 -2.43 10.80 20.11
C GLY A 391 -2.99 11.91 19.22
N ARG A 392 -3.42 13.00 19.85
CA ARG A 392 -4.12 14.12 19.20
C ARG A 392 -3.37 14.82 18.10
N SER A 393 -2.09 15.14 18.30
CA SER A 393 -1.30 15.84 17.29
C SER A 393 -1.19 15.06 15.97
N PHE A 394 -1.08 13.73 16.04
CA PHE A 394 -1.05 12.88 14.86
C PHE A 394 -2.46 12.74 14.27
N PHE A 395 -3.46 12.48 15.11
CA PHE A 395 -4.85 12.31 14.70
C PHE A 395 -5.36 13.54 13.92
N GLU A 396 -5.29 14.73 14.52
CA GLU A 396 -5.82 15.96 13.91
C GLU A 396 -5.07 16.34 12.63
N ALA A 397 -3.77 16.05 12.55
CA ALA A 397 -2.96 16.35 11.36
C ALA A 397 -3.35 15.48 10.16
N ASP A 398 -3.72 14.22 10.40
CA ASP A 398 -3.98 13.26 9.33
C ASP A 398 -5.48 13.14 9.01
N PHE A 399 -6.33 13.05 10.03
CA PHE A 399 -7.77 12.83 9.93
C PHE A 399 -8.61 14.11 10.06
N GLY A 400 -8.05 15.22 10.55
CA GLY A 400 -8.78 16.47 10.76
C GLY A 400 -9.32 16.62 12.19
N LYS A 401 -9.88 17.80 12.49
CA LYS A 401 -10.40 18.13 13.82
C LYS A 401 -11.88 17.82 13.98
N THR A 402 -12.62 17.76 12.87
CA THR A 402 -14.04 17.46 12.84
C THR A 402 -14.36 16.39 11.80
N ALA A 403 -15.57 15.84 11.85
CA ALA A 403 -16.02 14.87 10.85
C ALA A 403 -16.08 15.50 9.45
N GLU A 404 -16.42 16.79 9.36
CA GLU A 404 -16.42 17.56 8.11
C GLU A 404 -15.01 17.71 7.53
N ASP A 405 -14.00 18.00 8.37
CA ASP A 405 -12.59 18.01 7.94
C ASP A 405 -12.20 16.63 7.39
N PHE A 406 -12.56 15.56 8.10
CA PHE A 406 -12.24 14.20 7.70
C PHE A 406 -12.82 13.85 6.33
N VAL A 407 -14.11 14.09 6.14
CA VAL A 407 -14.83 13.82 4.89
C VAL A 407 -14.28 14.66 3.74
N MET A 408 -13.98 15.95 3.99
CA MET A 408 -13.30 16.80 3.03
C MET A 408 -11.93 16.23 2.66
N TYR A 409 -11.14 15.78 3.63
CA TYR A 409 -9.84 15.17 3.36
C TYR A 409 -9.98 13.86 2.57
N LEU A 410 -11.01 13.05 2.81
CA LEU A 410 -11.29 11.86 2.00
C LEU A 410 -11.57 12.21 0.53
N ALA A 411 -12.17 13.37 0.26
CA ALA A 411 -12.38 13.89 -1.09
C ALA A 411 -11.10 14.43 -1.74
N MET A 412 -10.09 14.85 -0.99
CA MET A 412 -8.85 15.45 -1.53
C MET A 412 -8.02 14.46 -2.36
N PRO A 413 -7.43 14.87 -3.51
CA PRO A 413 -6.55 14.03 -4.31
C PRO A 413 -5.41 13.43 -3.48
N GLU A 414 -5.10 12.15 -3.66
CA GLU A 414 -4.10 11.44 -2.82
C GLU A 414 -2.72 12.12 -2.86
N ARG A 415 -2.37 12.73 -4.01
CA ARG A 415 -1.11 13.46 -4.23
C ARG A 415 -0.98 14.76 -3.44
N LEU A 416 -2.10 15.30 -2.96
CA LEU A 416 -2.16 16.45 -2.06
C LEU A 416 -2.37 15.99 -0.63
N LEU A 417 -3.11 14.89 -0.44
CA LEU A 417 -3.43 14.30 0.85
C LEU A 417 -2.18 14.10 1.73
N ASN A 418 -1.16 13.46 1.16
CA ASN A 418 0.09 13.16 1.84
C ASN A 418 1.03 14.37 2.02
N LYS A 419 0.61 15.57 1.60
CA LYS A 419 1.40 16.81 1.66
C LYS A 419 0.82 17.87 2.59
N ARG A 420 -0.25 17.56 3.33
CA ARG A 420 -0.88 18.50 4.28
C ARG A 420 -0.02 18.86 5.49
N GLY A 421 1.03 18.08 5.77
CA GLY A 421 1.91 18.29 6.92
C GLY A 421 2.61 19.66 6.93
N HIS A 422 3.04 20.09 8.12
CA HIS A 422 3.81 21.31 8.29
C HIS A 422 5.25 21.16 7.79
N PHE A 423 5.91 22.28 7.46
CA PHE A 423 7.32 22.26 7.11
C PHE A 423 8.16 21.90 8.34
N VAL A 424 8.92 20.82 8.24
CA VAL A 424 9.83 20.36 9.31
C VAL A 424 11.26 20.76 8.95
N GLU A 425 11.94 21.44 9.88
CA GLU A 425 13.36 21.76 9.76
C GLU A 425 14.22 20.51 9.91
N ARG A 426 15.28 20.41 9.10
CA ARG A 426 16.25 19.33 9.19
C ARG A 426 17.51 19.84 9.87
N LYS A 427 18.05 19.04 10.80
CA LYS A 427 19.31 19.35 11.46
C LYS A 427 20.44 19.29 10.41
N ASP A 428 21.34 20.26 10.45
CA ASP A 428 22.54 20.33 9.60
C ASP A 428 22.26 20.39 8.07
N GLU A 429 21.06 20.81 7.66
CA GLU A 429 20.70 20.96 6.25
C GLU A 429 21.33 22.23 5.63
N PRO A 430 22.01 22.13 4.48
CA PRO A 430 22.51 23.31 3.76
C PRO A 430 21.39 24.28 3.39
N LYS A 431 21.67 25.59 3.48
CA LYS A 431 20.68 26.64 3.22
C LYS A 431 19.99 26.49 1.85
N PHE A 432 20.75 26.14 0.81
CA PHE A 432 20.19 25.96 -0.54
C PHE A 432 19.22 24.77 -0.63
N GLU A 433 19.51 23.65 0.04
CA GLU A 433 18.63 22.48 0.07
C GLU A 433 17.34 22.79 0.84
N ARG A 434 17.46 23.50 1.96
CA ARG A 434 16.31 23.98 2.72
C ARG A 434 15.41 24.87 1.86
N GLU A 435 15.98 25.82 1.11
CA GLU A 435 15.23 26.73 0.23
C GLU A 435 14.48 25.99 -0.87
N ILE A 436 15.09 24.99 -1.50
CA ILE A 436 14.43 24.12 -2.50
C ILE A 436 13.25 23.39 -1.87
N ARG A 437 13.47 22.76 -0.71
CA ARG A 437 12.45 21.98 -0.02
C ARG A 437 11.31 22.86 0.50
N TYR A 438 11.61 24.06 0.97
CA TYR A 438 10.62 25.05 1.41
C TYR A 438 9.78 25.54 0.24
N THR A 439 10.40 25.87 -0.91
CA THR A 439 9.68 26.25 -2.13
C THR A 439 8.71 25.13 -2.55
N GLN A 440 9.18 23.89 -2.61
CA GLN A 440 8.33 22.75 -2.94
C GLN A 440 7.17 22.57 -1.94
N TRP A 441 7.44 22.71 -0.65
CA TRP A 441 6.40 22.65 0.38
C TRP A 441 5.37 23.79 0.22
N SER A 442 5.83 25.03 0.01
CA SER A 442 4.99 26.21 -0.18
C SER A 442 4.07 26.08 -1.41
N GLU A 443 4.59 25.59 -2.54
CA GLU A 443 3.78 25.33 -3.73
C GLU A 443 2.72 24.25 -3.48
N ASN A 444 3.08 23.17 -2.79
CA ASN A 444 2.12 22.12 -2.45
C ASN A 444 1.06 22.62 -1.47
N ARG A 445 1.44 23.50 -0.54
CA ARG A 445 0.50 24.16 0.36
C ARG A 445 -0.48 25.04 -0.41
N HIS A 446 0.02 25.83 -1.36
CA HIS A 446 -0.82 26.62 -2.25
C HIS A 446 -1.81 25.74 -3.04
N LEU A 447 -1.39 24.59 -3.59
CA LEU A 447 -2.31 23.64 -4.23
C LEU A 447 -3.40 23.12 -3.29
N ILE A 448 -3.06 22.84 -2.03
CA ILE A 448 -4.02 22.35 -1.04
C ILE A 448 -5.02 23.46 -0.71
N ASP A 449 -4.55 24.68 -0.46
CA ASP A 449 -5.40 25.82 -0.12
C ASP A 449 -6.31 26.19 -1.31
N THR A 450 -5.79 26.15 -2.55
CA THR A 450 -6.60 26.28 -3.76
C THR A 450 -7.65 25.18 -3.87
N TRP A 451 -7.27 23.91 -3.66
CA TRP A 451 -8.23 22.81 -3.68
C TRP A 451 -9.34 23.00 -2.64
N MET A 452 -9.01 23.41 -1.41
CA MET A 452 -9.99 23.67 -0.34
C MET A 452 -10.94 24.82 -0.71
N LYS A 453 -10.40 25.94 -1.22
CA LYS A 453 -11.19 27.07 -1.75
C LYS A 453 -12.24 26.57 -2.73
N TYR A 454 -11.81 25.83 -3.75
CA TYR A 454 -12.68 25.34 -4.81
C TYR A 454 -13.68 24.27 -4.33
N TYR A 455 -13.25 23.35 -3.49
CA TYR A 455 -14.12 22.32 -2.93
C TYR A 455 -15.26 22.92 -2.12
N SER A 456 -14.99 23.96 -1.32
CA SER A 456 -15.99 24.66 -0.51
C SER A 456 -17.09 25.40 -1.28
N MET A 457 -16.93 25.56 -2.60
CA MET A 457 -17.93 26.22 -3.46
C MET A 457 -19.07 25.28 -3.89
N PHE A 458 -18.94 23.98 -3.63
CA PHE A 458 -19.87 22.96 -4.11
C PHE A 458 -20.35 22.07 -2.98
N GLU A 459 -21.56 21.56 -3.13
CA GLU A 459 -22.06 20.47 -2.28
C GLU A 459 -21.22 19.21 -2.50
N LYS A 460 -21.00 18.46 -1.41
CA LYS A 460 -20.19 17.22 -1.39
C LYS A 460 -20.63 16.26 -2.51
N ASP A 461 -21.93 16.02 -2.64
CA ASP A 461 -22.47 15.05 -3.59
C ASP A 461 -22.21 15.46 -5.05
N THR A 462 -22.31 16.75 -5.36
CA THR A 462 -21.98 17.29 -6.69
C THR A 462 -20.53 17.02 -7.08
N VAL A 463 -19.59 17.18 -6.14
CA VAL A 463 -18.18 16.88 -6.40
C VAL A 463 -17.97 15.37 -6.57
N LEU A 464 -18.64 14.56 -5.73
CA LEU A 464 -18.53 13.10 -5.73
C LEU A 464 -19.02 12.45 -7.03
N GLU A 465 -19.95 13.05 -7.75
CA GLU A 465 -20.36 12.59 -9.09
C GLU A 465 -19.16 12.46 -10.05
N TYR A 466 -18.17 13.35 -9.93
CA TYR A 466 -16.99 13.35 -10.80
C TYR A 466 -15.81 12.58 -10.23
N ILE A 467 -15.64 12.57 -8.90
CA ILE A 467 -14.43 12.01 -8.26
C ILE A 467 -14.65 10.65 -7.60
N GLY A 468 -15.89 10.27 -7.29
CA GLY A 468 -16.21 9.16 -6.39
C GLY A 468 -15.71 7.79 -6.86
N CYS A 469 -15.60 7.59 -8.18
CA CYS A 469 -15.05 6.36 -8.76
C CYS A 469 -13.51 6.27 -8.69
N ASN A 470 -12.85 7.34 -8.23
CA ASN A 470 -11.39 7.46 -8.11
C ASN A 470 -10.63 7.20 -9.42
N ARG A 471 -11.17 7.70 -10.54
CA ARG A 471 -10.54 7.66 -11.87
C ARG A 471 -10.64 9.04 -12.49
N PHE A 472 -9.48 9.62 -12.83
CA PHE A 472 -9.39 11.00 -13.30
C PHE A 472 -8.87 11.06 -14.73
N SER A 473 -9.58 11.77 -15.61
CA SER A 473 -9.23 11.83 -17.02
C SER A 473 -9.54 13.20 -17.64
N VAL A 474 -8.85 13.54 -18.73
CA VAL A 474 -9.05 14.82 -19.44
C VAL A 474 -10.41 14.86 -20.14
N GLU A 475 -10.95 13.70 -20.51
CA GLU A 475 -12.26 13.56 -21.14
C GLU A 475 -13.39 13.88 -20.14
N THR A 476 -13.22 13.54 -18.86
CA THR A 476 -14.16 13.96 -17.81
C THR A 476 -14.04 15.45 -17.53
N LEU A 477 -12.81 15.98 -17.43
CA LEU A 477 -12.57 17.41 -17.24
C LEU A 477 -13.29 18.25 -18.32
N ASP A 478 -13.17 17.84 -19.58
CA ASP A 478 -13.72 18.58 -20.73
C ASP A 478 -15.25 18.59 -20.78
N LYS A 479 -15.90 17.60 -20.14
CA LYS A 479 -17.36 17.51 -20.03
C LYS A 479 -17.95 18.35 -18.89
N ILE A 480 -17.12 18.82 -17.95
CA ILE A 480 -17.61 19.65 -16.85
C ILE A 480 -17.98 21.02 -17.41
N GLU A 481 -19.24 21.43 -17.22
CA GLU A 481 -19.74 22.73 -17.72
C GLU A 481 -19.34 23.89 -16.80
N ASN A 482 -19.38 23.68 -15.48
CA ASN A 482 -19.06 24.72 -14.50
C ASN A 482 -17.53 25.00 -14.48
N GLU A 483 -17.13 26.24 -14.74
CA GLU A 483 -15.71 26.61 -14.82
C GLU A 483 -14.95 26.39 -13.50
N GLU A 484 -15.54 26.73 -12.36
CA GLU A 484 -14.89 26.57 -11.06
C GLU A 484 -14.76 25.07 -10.67
N LEU A 485 -15.75 24.24 -11.03
CA LEU A 485 -15.67 22.79 -10.84
C LEU A 485 -14.63 22.16 -11.79
N LYS A 486 -14.46 22.70 -12.99
CA LYS A 486 -13.42 22.30 -13.94
C LYS A 486 -12.03 22.58 -13.35
N LYS A 487 -11.83 23.76 -12.74
CA LYS A 487 -10.60 24.10 -12.00
C LYS A 487 -10.36 23.16 -10.82
N LEU A 488 -11.39 22.82 -10.04
CA LEU A 488 -11.30 21.82 -8.97
C LEU A 488 -10.85 20.46 -9.51
N TYR A 489 -11.51 19.95 -10.55
CA TYR A 489 -11.25 18.64 -11.13
C TYR A 489 -9.85 18.54 -11.73
N PHE A 490 -9.34 19.61 -12.33
CA PHE A 490 -7.96 19.68 -12.84
C PHE A 490 -6.92 19.32 -11.76
N LEU A 491 -7.19 19.65 -10.49
CA LEU A 491 -6.32 19.31 -9.35
C LEU A 491 -6.30 17.81 -8.99
N TYR A 492 -7.12 16.98 -9.64
CA TYR A 492 -7.09 15.52 -9.51
C TYR A 492 -6.26 14.84 -10.60
N LEU A 493 -6.00 15.53 -11.71
CA LEU A 493 -5.23 14.97 -12.81
C LEU A 493 -3.79 14.64 -12.38
N THR A 494 -3.26 13.56 -12.95
CA THR A 494 -1.84 13.20 -12.85
C THR A 494 -1.01 14.17 -13.70
N PRO A 495 0.31 14.32 -13.45
CA PRO A 495 1.16 15.18 -14.27
C PRO A 495 1.05 14.89 -15.77
N SER A 496 1.02 13.62 -16.17
CA SER A 496 0.87 13.21 -17.57
C SER A 496 -0.52 13.54 -18.15
N ALA A 497 -1.58 13.51 -17.34
CA ALA A 497 -2.91 13.93 -17.79
C ALA A 497 -3.02 15.46 -17.87
N THR A 498 -2.40 16.20 -16.94
CA THR A 498 -2.37 17.67 -16.95
C THR A 498 -1.82 18.23 -18.26
N ILE A 499 -0.74 17.67 -18.79
CA ILE A 499 -0.17 18.13 -20.07
C ILE A 499 -1.07 17.79 -21.27
N ARG A 500 -1.83 16.71 -21.21
CA ARG A 500 -2.78 16.29 -22.28
C ARG A 500 -3.99 17.21 -22.40
N VAL A 501 -4.32 18.00 -21.38
CA VAL A 501 -5.43 18.97 -21.44
C VAL A 501 -5.30 19.86 -22.68
N PHE A 502 -4.09 20.31 -23.00
CA PHE A 502 -3.85 21.25 -24.09
C PHE A 502 -3.87 20.63 -25.49
N SER A 503 -3.84 19.30 -25.61
CA SER A 503 -4.00 18.62 -26.89
C SER A 503 -5.39 18.01 -27.10
N ASP A 504 -6.03 17.56 -26.01
CA ASP A 504 -7.15 16.62 -26.11
C ASP A 504 -8.51 17.23 -25.73
N CYS A 505 -8.52 18.37 -25.03
CA CYS A 505 -9.75 19.06 -24.64
C CYS A 505 -10.21 20.09 -25.69
N THR A 506 -11.43 20.62 -25.53
CA THR A 506 -11.95 21.75 -26.30
C THR A 506 -11.18 23.05 -26.03
N GLU A 507 -11.23 24.00 -26.96
CA GLU A 507 -10.58 25.32 -26.82
C GLU A 507 -11.08 26.10 -25.60
N ASP A 508 -12.36 25.95 -25.22
CA ASP A 508 -12.89 26.58 -24.01
C ASP A 508 -12.25 26.01 -22.74
N THR A 509 -12.17 24.69 -22.60
CA THR A 509 -11.46 24.03 -21.49
C THR A 509 -9.98 24.44 -21.46
N LYS A 510 -9.30 24.49 -22.61
CA LYS A 510 -7.90 24.92 -22.68
C LYS A 510 -7.72 26.35 -22.17
N ARG A 511 -8.58 27.28 -22.60
CA ARG A 511 -8.59 28.68 -22.16
C ARG A 511 -8.80 28.81 -20.65
N ILE A 512 -9.81 28.12 -20.10
CA ILE A 512 -10.09 28.17 -18.65
C ILE A 512 -8.89 27.67 -17.85
N ILE A 513 -8.30 26.54 -18.25
CA ILE A 513 -7.19 25.93 -17.51
C ILE A 513 -5.88 26.71 -17.70
N SER A 514 -5.60 27.28 -18.87
CA SER A 514 -4.42 28.12 -19.08
C SER A 514 -4.51 29.40 -18.25
N THR A 515 -5.67 30.08 -18.23
CA THR A 515 -5.92 31.23 -17.35
C THR A 515 -5.73 30.84 -15.88
N PHE A 516 -6.30 29.71 -15.44
CA PHE A 516 -6.15 29.24 -14.06
C PHE A 516 -4.68 29.00 -13.67
N ILE A 517 -3.89 28.39 -14.56
CA ILE A 517 -2.46 28.19 -14.35
C ILE A 517 -1.72 29.53 -14.28
N LEU A 518 -2.00 30.46 -15.19
CA LEU A 518 -1.25 31.73 -15.26
C LEU A 518 -1.57 32.68 -14.10
N GLU A 519 -2.83 32.73 -13.68
CA GLU A 519 -3.31 33.72 -12.71
C GLU A 519 -3.31 33.18 -11.27
N GLU A 520 -3.72 31.92 -11.05
CA GLU A 520 -3.89 31.38 -9.71
C GLU A 520 -2.78 30.39 -9.31
N LEU A 521 -2.20 29.66 -10.27
CA LEU A 521 -1.20 28.59 -10.03
C LEU A 521 0.07 28.71 -10.89
N PRO A 522 0.78 29.85 -10.92
CA PRO A 522 1.86 30.10 -11.89
C PRO A 522 3.02 29.08 -11.82
N PHE A 523 3.28 28.49 -10.66
CA PHE A 523 4.30 27.43 -10.52
C PHE A 523 3.92 26.12 -11.23
N MET A 524 2.64 25.89 -11.54
CA MET A 524 2.20 24.72 -12.32
C MET A 524 2.74 24.74 -13.75
N TYR A 525 3.00 25.93 -14.31
CA TYR A 525 3.68 26.06 -15.60
C TYR A 525 5.06 25.40 -15.56
N SER A 526 5.86 25.70 -14.54
CA SER A 526 7.19 25.09 -14.35
C SER A 526 7.10 23.56 -14.22
N ARG A 527 6.08 23.05 -13.52
CA ARG A 527 5.83 21.61 -13.41
C ARG A 527 5.40 20.97 -14.73
N ILE A 528 4.67 21.69 -15.59
CA ILE A 528 4.34 21.24 -16.95
C ILE A 528 5.63 21.07 -17.77
N VAL A 529 6.52 22.06 -17.75
CA VAL A 529 7.82 21.99 -18.45
C VAL A 529 8.64 20.78 -17.95
N GLU A 530 8.71 20.57 -16.64
CA GLU A 530 9.39 19.41 -16.05
C GLU A 530 8.75 18.07 -16.41
N THR A 531 7.42 18.04 -16.52
CA THR A 531 6.69 16.84 -16.95
C THR A 531 7.02 16.51 -18.39
N ILE A 532 7.06 17.48 -19.31
CA ILE A 532 7.45 17.26 -20.72
C ILE A 532 8.85 16.61 -20.78
N LEU A 533 9.81 17.14 -20.02
CA LEU A 533 11.20 16.67 -20.02
C LEU A 533 11.36 15.25 -19.45
N SER A 534 10.55 14.90 -18.44
CA SER A 534 10.64 13.60 -17.76
C SER A 534 9.78 12.51 -18.43
N SER A 535 8.64 12.86 -19.02
CA SER A 535 7.67 11.89 -19.55
C SER A 535 7.71 11.71 -21.07
N LYS A 536 8.54 12.48 -21.80
CA LYS A 536 8.72 12.41 -23.27
C LYS A 536 7.39 12.31 -24.05
N PRO A 537 6.46 13.27 -23.87
CA PRO A 537 5.15 13.20 -24.50
C PRO A 537 5.26 13.33 -26.04
N GLY A 538 4.25 12.85 -26.75
CA GLY A 538 4.18 12.99 -28.21
C GLY A 538 4.08 14.45 -28.65
N TYR A 539 4.57 14.76 -29.86
CA TYR A 539 4.66 16.13 -30.38
C TYR A 539 3.33 16.92 -30.37
N LYS A 540 2.17 16.24 -30.49
CA LYS A 540 0.85 16.89 -30.43
C LYS A 540 0.58 17.55 -29.08
N VAL A 541 1.04 16.92 -28.00
CA VAL A 541 0.93 17.46 -26.63
C VAL A 541 1.78 18.72 -26.50
N ILE A 542 3.02 18.67 -26.98
CA ILE A 542 3.93 19.83 -26.96
C ILE A 542 3.36 20.97 -27.82
N ALA A 543 2.81 20.67 -29.00
CA ALA A 543 2.18 21.66 -29.86
C ALA A 543 0.99 22.34 -29.18
N GLY A 544 0.10 21.59 -28.53
CA GLY A 544 -1.03 22.17 -27.78
C GLY A 544 -0.60 23.08 -26.63
N ILE A 545 0.48 22.72 -25.92
CA ILE A 545 1.06 23.55 -24.86
C ILE A 545 1.66 24.83 -25.45
N LEU A 546 2.37 24.73 -26.58
CA LEU A 546 2.90 25.90 -27.29
C LEU A 546 1.79 26.85 -27.74
N GLU A 547 0.67 26.33 -28.24
CA GLU A 547 -0.50 27.14 -28.63
C GLU A 547 -1.06 27.96 -27.45
N ASN A 548 -0.99 27.42 -26.23
CA ASN A 548 -1.61 28.03 -25.05
C ASN A 548 -0.66 28.90 -24.22
N PHE A 549 0.64 28.63 -24.22
CA PHE A 549 1.63 29.34 -23.39
C PHE A 549 2.70 30.06 -24.21
N GLY A 550 2.68 29.94 -25.54
CA GLY A 550 3.56 30.67 -26.45
C GLY A 550 5.02 30.19 -26.45
N GLU A 551 5.87 30.99 -27.09
CA GLU A 551 7.29 30.68 -27.34
C GLU A 551 8.13 30.48 -26.08
N LYS A 552 7.69 31.04 -24.93
CA LYS A 552 8.37 30.88 -23.64
C LYS A 552 8.57 29.40 -23.28
N VAL A 553 7.64 28.53 -23.67
CA VAL A 553 7.76 27.07 -23.47
C VAL A 553 9.01 26.53 -24.17
N CYS A 554 9.30 26.97 -25.39
CA CYS A 554 10.52 26.59 -26.10
C CYS A 554 11.76 27.04 -25.34
N THR A 555 11.81 28.30 -24.92
CA THR A 555 12.93 28.86 -24.16
C THR A 555 13.18 28.06 -22.87
N ASP A 556 12.14 27.78 -22.10
CA ASP A 556 12.28 27.10 -20.80
C ASP A 556 12.56 25.60 -20.94
N LEU A 557 12.13 24.95 -22.03
CA LEU A 557 12.58 23.61 -22.40
C LEU A 557 14.06 23.61 -22.78
N LEU A 558 14.48 24.54 -23.65
CA LEU A 558 15.86 24.62 -24.14
C LEU A 558 16.87 24.87 -23.02
N LYS A 559 16.52 25.66 -21.99
CA LYS A 559 17.36 25.85 -20.80
C LYS A 559 17.65 24.56 -20.02
N LYS A 560 16.83 23.52 -20.19
CA LYS A 560 16.92 22.24 -19.48
C LYS A 560 17.31 21.08 -20.41
N ILE A 561 17.40 21.32 -21.72
CA ILE A 561 17.86 20.34 -22.72
C ILE A 561 19.36 20.49 -22.88
N ASP A 562 20.09 19.39 -22.81
CA ASP A 562 21.50 19.38 -23.18
C ASP A 562 21.67 19.41 -24.70
N LEU A 563 22.16 20.53 -25.22
CA LEU A 563 22.39 20.76 -26.65
C LEU A 563 23.73 20.19 -27.16
N PHE A 564 24.65 19.80 -26.26
CA PHE A 564 26.05 19.53 -26.63
C PHE A 564 26.40 18.04 -26.58
N SER A 565 25.90 17.29 -25.61
CA SER A 565 26.21 15.86 -25.50
C SER A 565 25.40 14.99 -26.48
N GLY A 566 24.29 15.51 -27.00
CA GLY A 566 23.34 14.75 -27.81
C GLY A 566 22.42 13.82 -26.99
N HIS A 567 22.56 13.76 -25.66
CA HIS A 567 21.73 12.90 -24.80
C HIS A 567 20.23 13.19 -24.88
N ASP A 568 19.86 14.44 -25.15
CA ASP A 568 18.47 14.92 -25.18
C ASP A 568 17.94 15.15 -26.61
N ASN A 569 18.58 14.58 -27.63
CA ASN A 569 18.18 14.78 -29.04
C ASN A 569 16.75 14.28 -29.33
N ASP A 570 16.26 13.30 -28.59
CA ASP A 570 14.88 12.82 -28.71
C ASP A 570 13.85 13.88 -28.25
N LYS A 571 14.15 14.62 -27.15
CA LYS A 571 13.34 15.75 -26.68
C LYS A 571 13.31 16.87 -27.71
N LEU A 572 14.48 17.20 -28.27
CA LEU A 572 14.61 18.19 -29.33
C LEU A 572 13.84 17.77 -30.60
N THR A 573 13.90 16.48 -30.97
CA THR A 573 13.14 15.92 -32.09
C THR A 573 11.63 16.10 -31.91
N MET A 574 11.11 15.92 -30.69
CA MET A 574 9.69 16.16 -30.41
C MET A 574 9.32 17.64 -30.51
N LEU A 575 10.19 18.55 -30.04
CA LEU A 575 10.00 19.99 -30.17
C LEU A 575 9.99 20.45 -31.64
N ILE A 576 10.91 19.92 -32.46
CA ILE A 576 10.96 20.15 -33.91
C ILE A 576 9.65 19.73 -34.57
N LYS A 577 9.17 18.51 -34.28
CA LYS A 577 7.90 18.01 -34.82
C LYS A 577 6.72 18.87 -34.37
N ALA A 578 6.71 19.30 -33.11
CA ALA A 578 5.67 20.16 -32.57
C ALA A 578 5.63 21.51 -33.29
N ASN A 579 6.77 22.20 -33.40
CA ASN A 579 6.83 23.49 -34.09
C ASN A 579 6.48 23.34 -35.59
N LYS A 580 7.00 22.32 -36.27
CA LYS A 580 6.73 22.09 -37.70
C LYS A 580 5.26 21.81 -37.99
N SER A 581 4.53 21.19 -37.06
CA SER A 581 3.12 20.84 -37.24
C SER A 581 2.17 22.04 -37.27
N LYS A 582 2.52 23.14 -36.60
CA LYS A 582 1.65 24.30 -36.42
C LYS A 582 2.31 25.65 -36.77
N ARG A 583 3.63 25.67 -36.97
CA ARG A 583 4.48 26.86 -37.21
C ARG A 583 4.25 27.97 -36.19
N LEU A 584 4.33 27.61 -34.91
CA LEU A 584 3.98 28.51 -33.79
C LEU A 584 5.12 29.46 -33.41
N VAL A 585 6.36 29.07 -33.72
CA VAL A 585 7.57 29.84 -33.39
C VAL A 585 8.42 29.98 -34.64
N ASP A 586 8.86 31.20 -34.91
CA ASP A 586 9.76 31.54 -36.01
C ASP A 586 11.22 31.22 -35.64
N PHE A 587 11.50 29.93 -35.46
CA PHE A 587 12.81 29.38 -35.16
C PHE A 587 12.93 27.93 -35.66
N ASP A 588 13.95 27.65 -36.45
CA ASP A 588 14.30 26.34 -36.95
C ASP A 588 15.07 25.53 -35.90
N PHE A 589 14.31 24.82 -35.05
CA PHE A 589 14.87 23.93 -34.04
C PHE A 589 15.72 22.79 -34.61
N SER A 590 15.65 22.49 -35.92
CA SER A 590 16.51 21.46 -36.52
C SER A 590 17.99 21.83 -36.49
N LEU A 591 18.31 23.13 -36.48
CA LEU A 591 19.68 23.63 -36.33
C LEU A 591 20.37 23.12 -35.07
N LEU A 592 19.59 23.00 -33.98
CA LEU A 592 20.11 22.58 -32.70
C LEU A 592 20.54 21.10 -32.68
N GLN A 593 20.05 20.28 -33.60
CA GLN A 593 20.43 18.86 -33.70
C GLN A 593 21.86 18.68 -34.20
N PHE A 594 22.44 19.72 -34.81
CA PHE A 594 23.79 19.66 -35.36
C PHE A 594 24.87 20.01 -34.34
N ILE A 595 24.53 20.76 -33.27
CA ILE A 595 25.49 21.23 -32.26
C ILE A 595 26.35 20.09 -31.66
N PRO A 596 25.80 18.90 -31.32
CA PRO A 596 26.61 17.83 -30.75
C PRO A 596 27.78 17.38 -31.64
N TYR A 597 27.62 17.41 -32.98
CA TYR A 597 28.69 17.00 -33.89
C TYR A 597 29.90 17.92 -33.81
N PHE A 598 29.69 19.23 -33.65
CA PHE A 598 30.76 20.21 -33.50
C PHE A 598 31.39 20.16 -32.10
N HIS A 599 30.57 19.97 -31.07
CA HIS A 599 31.05 19.87 -29.69
C HIS A 599 31.92 18.63 -29.45
N VAL A 600 31.44 17.44 -29.82
CA VAL A 600 32.17 16.17 -29.65
C VAL A 600 33.46 16.17 -30.48
N SER A 601 33.49 16.90 -31.59
CA SER A 601 34.68 17.10 -32.43
C SER A 601 35.68 18.12 -31.85
N ASN A 602 35.40 18.73 -30.70
CA ASN A 602 36.18 19.79 -30.06
C ASN A 602 36.40 21.04 -30.93
N LEU A 603 35.41 21.38 -31.77
CA LEU A 603 35.48 22.53 -32.68
C LEU A 603 34.90 23.82 -32.08
N LEU A 604 34.16 23.71 -30.98
CA LEU A 604 33.54 24.86 -30.33
C LEU A 604 34.38 25.33 -29.14
N SER A 605 34.71 26.62 -29.10
CA SER A 605 35.25 27.25 -27.90
C SER A 605 34.16 27.45 -26.84
N LYS A 606 34.55 27.55 -25.56
CA LYS A 606 33.61 27.86 -24.46
C LYS A 606 32.80 29.14 -24.69
N GLN A 607 33.38 30.13 -25.38
CA GLN A 607 32.69 31.38 -25.69
C GLN A 607 31.61 31.15 -26.76
N GLU A 608 31.90 30.35 -27.78
CA GLU A 608 30.94 29.99 -28.83
C GLU A 608 29.81 29.11 -28.28
N GLU A 609 30.11 28.16 -27.41
CA GLU A 609 29.09 27.37 -26.71
C GLU A 609 28.13 28.26 -25.92
N GLN A 610 28.66 29.28 -25.22
CA GLN A 610 27.83 30.23 -24.50
C GLN A 610 26.96 31.09 -25.44
N ILE A 611 27.49 31.50 -26.60
CA ILE A 611 26.73 32.24 -27.61
C ILE A 611 25.62 31.35 -28.19
N ILE A 612 25.92 30.09 -28.50
CA ILE A 612 24.94 29.12 -28.99
C ILE A 612 23.82 28.93 -27.96
N MET A 613 24.16 28.69 -26.69
CA MET A 613 23.15 28.55 -25.61
C MET A 613 22.26 29.77 -25.50
N ASN A 614 22.85 30.97 -25.38
CA ASN A 614 22.09 32.20 -25.23
C ASN A 614 21.20 32.48 -26.45
N SER A 615 21.74 32.24 -27.66
CA SER A 615 20.98 32.42 -28.90
C SER A 615 19.85 31.41 -29.04
N ALA A 616 20.03 30.17 -28.59
CA ALA A 616 18.96 29.18 -28.53
C ALA A 616 17.87 29.58 -27.53
N TYR A 617 18.24 30.10 -26.35
CA TYR A 617 17.27 30.57 -25.35
C TYR A 617 16.48 31.78 -25.83
N GLU A 618 17.13 32.68 -26.56
CA GLU A 618 16.54 33.88 -27.18
C GLU A 618 15.87 33.59 -28.53
N LEU A 619 15.88 32.34 -29.01
CA LEU A 619 15.30 31.91 -30.29
C LEU A 619 15.85 32.71 -31.49
N LYS A 620 17.17 32.93 -31.52
CA LYS A 620 17.90 33.64 -32.59
C LYS A 620 18.77 32.69 -33.40
N GLU A 621 18.43 32.48 -34.67
CA GLU A 621 19.16 31.56 -35.54
C GLU A 621 20.51 32.10 -36.02
N ALA A 622 20.59 33.40 -36.35
CA ALA A 622 21.73 33.96 -37.07
C ALA A 622 23.10 33.75 -36.38
N PRO A 623 23.26 33.94 -35.05
CA PRO A 623 24.53 33.66 -34.39
C PRO A 623 24.88 32.17 -34.39
N ILE A 624 23.89 31.29 -34.27
CA ILE A 624 24.08 29.83 -34.28
C ILE A 624 24.57 29.41 -35.67
N ARG A 625 23.84 29.79 -36.73
CA ARG A 625 24.20 29.49 -38.12
C ARG A 625 25.61 29.97 -38.45
N LYS A 626 25.95 31.21 -38.06
CA LYS A 626 27.29 31.78 -38.28
C LYS A 626 28.41 30.94 -37.65
N ILE A 627 28.23 30.48 -36.41
CA ILE A 627 29.24 29.65 -35.73
C ILE A 627 29.34 28.28 -36.39
N LEU A 628 28.21 27.63 -36.68
CA LEU A 628 28.24 26.30 -37.31
C LEU A 628 28.84 26.34 -38.73
N LEU A 629 28.57 27.39 -39.51
CA LEU A 629 29.17 27.60 -40.83
C LEU A 629 30.67 27.87 -40.76
N LEU A 630 31.14 28.63 -39.76
CA LEU A 630 32.55 28.92 -39.56
C LEU A 630 33.39 27.64 -39.39
N HIS A 631 32.85 26.65 -38.69
CA HIS A 631 33.54 25.41 -38.35
C HIS A 631 33.21 24.23 -39.26
N LEU A 632 32.44 24.45 -40.34
CA LEU A 632 31.92 23.36 -41.16
C LEU A 632 33.01 22.60 -41.92
N ASP A 633 33.97 23.33 -42.48
CA ASP A 633 35.12 22.72 -43.19
C ASP A 633 36.01 21.94 -42.21
N GLU A 634 36.20 22.45 -40.99
CA GLU A 634 36.97 21.75 -39.95
C GLU A 634 36.25 20.47 -39.47
N LEU A 635 34.92 20.50 -39.39
CA LEU A 635 34.12 19.31 -39.09
C LEU A 635 34.28 18.22 -40.15
N LYS A 636 34.31 18.59 -41.43
CA LYS A 636 34.59 17.66 -42.54
C LYS A 636 35.93 16.95 -42.32
N ASP A 637 36.98 17.71 -42.03
CA ASP A 637 38.33 17.18 -41.83
C ASP A 637 38.41 16.23 -40.63
N VAL A 638 37.75 16.58 -39.52
CA VAL A 638 37.66 15.72 -38.33
C VAL A 638 36.93 14.42 -38.64
N LEU A 639 35.80 14.46 -39.37
CA LEU A 639 35.04 13.26 -39.73
C LEU A 639 35.82 12.32 -40.66
N ILE A 640 36.56 12.86 -41.64
CA ILE A 640 37.43 12.07 -42.54
C ILE A 640 38.51 11.37 -41.71
N LYS A 641 39.16 12.10 -40.80
CA LYS A 641 40.23 11.57 -39.95
C LYS A 641 39.74 10.52 -38.96
N THR A 642 38.56 10.72 -38.36
CA THR A 642 37.99 9.83 -37.34
C THR A 642 37.48 8.52 -37.93
N ASN A 643 37.04 8.52 -39.20
CA ASN A 643 36.64 7.31 -39.92
C ASN A 643 37.82 6.51 -40.51
N GLY A 644 39.07 6.92 -40.26
CA GLY A 644 40.26 6.20 -40.72
C GLY A 644 40.49 6.22 -42.23
N ALA A 645 39.77 7.07 -42.97
CA ALA A 645 39.88 7.20 -44.41
C ALA A 645 41.23 7.80 -44.80
N GLN A 646 42.00 7.09 -45.63
CA GLN A 646 43.24 7.61 -46.20
C GLN A 646 42.94 8.43 -47.47
N PRO A 647 43.85 9.34 -47.90
CA PRO A 647 43.74 10.00 -49.20
C PRO A 647 43.72 8.96 -50.33
N GLY A 648 42.53 8.51 -50.74
CA GLY A 648 42.33 7.39 -51.68
C GLY A 648 41.04 6.60 -51.46
N ASP A 649 40.46 6.62 -50.25
CA ASP A 649 39.19 5.95 -49.91
C ASP A 649 37.98 6.75 -50.44
N THR A 650 37.89 6.85 -51.76
CA THR A 650 36.93 7.71 -52.50
C THR A 650 35.48 7.50 -52.09
N GLN A 651 35.09 6.29 -51.73
CA GLN A 651 33.71 5.96 -51.35
C GLN A 651 33.31 6.49 -49.96
N ILE A 652 34.22 6.46 -48.97
CA ILE A 652 33.93 6.97 -47.62
C ILE A 652 33.99 8.50 -47.63
N ILE A 653 34.99 9.06 -48.31
CA ILE A 653 35.14 10.51 -48.46
C ILE A 653 33.93 11.11 -49.20
N SER A 654 33.46 10.47 -50.28
CA SER A 654 32.28 10.97 -51.01
C SER A 654 31.01 10.99 -50.16
N VAL A 655 30.82 9.99 -49.29
CA VAL A 655 29.67 9.93 -48.37
C VAL A 655 29.75 11.05 -47.32
N ILE A 656 30.94 11.29 -46.74
CA ILE A 656 31.14 12.39 -45.77
C ILE A 656 30.95 13.75 -46.45
N GLU A 657 31.46 13.91 -47.68
CA GLU A 657 31.25 15.13 -48.48
C GLU A 657 29.78 15.39 -48.79
N GLU A 658 29.02 14.34 -49.10
CA GLU A 658 27.58 14.44 -49.34
C GLU A 658 26.83 14.81 -48.06
N GLN A 659 27.19 14.23 -46.91
CA GLN A 659 26.64 14.58 -45.60
C GLN A 659 26.95 16.03 -45.20
N ILE A 660 28.18 16.50 -45.39
CA ILE A 660 28.58 17.88 -45.11
C ILE A 660 27.87 18.86 -46.06
N LYS A 661 27.69 18.47 -47.32
CA LYS A 661 26.94 19.28 -48.30
C LYS A 661 25.45 19.38 -47.94
N GLU A 662 24.85 18.30 -47.46
CA GLU A 662 23.47 18.31 -46.96
C GLU A 662 23.36 19.17 -45.69
N LEU A 663 24.32 19.05 -44.77
CA LEU A 663 24.41 19.87 -43.57
C LEU A 663 24.59 21.36 -43.90
N TYR A 664 25.47 21.70 -44.84
CA TYR A 664 25.63 23.06 -45.36
C TYR A 664 24.29 23.60 -45.82
N HIS A 665 23.58 22.85 -46.68
CA HIS A 665 22.28 23.25 -47.17
C HIS A 665 21.28 23.46 -46.01
N GLN A 666 21.26 22.60 -45.00
CA GLN A 666 20.34 22.73 -43.87
C GLN A 666 20.66 23.97 -42.98
N ILE A 667 21.94 24.30 -42.82
CA ILE A 667 22.39 25.46 -42.04
C ILE A 667 22.36 26.77 -42.85
N SER A 668 22.41 26.73 -44.18
CA SER A 668 22.50 27.92 -45.04
C SER A 668 21.16 28.41 -45.61
N ILE A 669 20.02 27.78 -45.30
CA ILE A 669 18.69 28.05 -45.91
C ILE A 669 18.22 29.53 -45.84
N PHE A 670 18.85 30.39 -45.04
CA PHE A 670 18.54 31.82 -44.94
C PHE A 670 19.71 32.78 -45.18
N GLU A 671 20.84 32.32 -45.71
CA GLU A 671 21.87 33.21 -46.25
C GLU A 671 21.63 33.47 -47.75
N LEU A 672 20.58 34.23 -48.05
CA LEU A 672 20.42 34.98 -49.30
C LEU A 672 19.66 36.28 -49.04
#